data_AF-A0A1Y5JXM3-F1
#
_entry.id   AF-A0A1Y5JXM3-F1
#
_cell.length_a   1.000
_cell.length_b   1.000
_cell.length_c   1.000
_cell.angle_alpha   90.00
_cell.angle_beta   90.00
_cell.angle_gamma   90.00
#
_symmetry.space_group_name_H-M   'P 1'
#
loop_
_entity.id
_entity.type
_entity.pdbx_description
1 polymer ?
#
loop_
_entity_poly.entity_id
_entity_poly.type
_entity_poly.pdbx_seq_one_letter_code
_entity_poly.pdbx_strand_id
1 'polypeptide(L)'
;MKQKLAKLTACLMTMTLLAGTLWGSAPPQAAASGTEFPIGIFYPPSPAETTLAKYQQIKDMNANLIVGAAVINTPEANDAALSLADSLGLKMLVDDYRFHWRTEMVQQPAYDTGYYVSNTNRLGQTFRTPAGSGWYLSYAQLKIDPVFWGSGTTLTMRIYDSPARATLLGSASVGGPQTVYDHGFGFGIPIAANTTYYMELTSNSASPVGWVTANSGNPYGNGMFYDNGTAVSGTDLLFYISFSQQAYNDRNSPNNADVDLVANYYKTKSGLLGYHLYDEPGATLFNRVAAVRERIRAIDPERMAFVNLFPNQATDALLKVNAISGEFSRPTSVLGQSFTTSAGQTAIDTIQLWVDRLQWGSGEALTLRLWNSPSKTSLVAQSTLTGATNNWPVFTLNATVSPNASYYWELTHNGGGDGSIGWVIRTEDGLKLVKDGTGTGYVNGTSIDSDFWFVVNQNIQGGTYEDYVYRWTLQQPDVMAFDHYPFKADGTMTANYYDNLETIRRQSLLADLDFWSYIQSVGITGHLRKPSQNDMRYQIYTNLAYGAKGYIYFTYRTPGIESSGEPFHNGLILPDGTTNDTYGYATTLNAEVLKLGPTLLGLQSQAVYHSGALPATTSAVPSGFFWQPSTALPSVIGYFTNGSGRKYVMVVNRDEANSRTLSFTLPGKPASVTEVSKSTGLEIGTSYNAATGVISASFAPGEGKLYALPAGF
;
A
#
# COMPACT_ATOMS: atom_id res chain seq x y z
N MET A 1 -13.02 23.56 68.34
CA MET A 1 -12.15 22.38 68.52
C MET A 1 -11.72 21.93 67.13
N LYS A 2 -10.54 22.36 66.68
CA LYS A 2 -9.29 21.56 66.55
C LYS A 2 -9.38 20.52 65.41
N GLN A 3 -8.95 20.89 64.20
CA GLN A 3 -7.64 20.53 63.57
C GLN A 3 -7.80 19.30 62.65
N LYS A 4 -7.42 19.20 61.36
CA LYS A 4 -6.42 19.81 60.44
C LYS A 4 -7.02 19.72 59.01
N LEU A 5 -6.92 20.65 58.04
CA LEU A 5 -5.80 21.40 57.44
C LEU A 5 -4.90 20.59 56.47
N ALA A 6 -5.16 20.70 55.16
CA ALA A 6 -4.21 20.94 54.06
C ALA A 6 -4.95 20.79 52.71
N LYS A 7 -5.43 21.85 52.04
CA LYS A 7 -4.73 22.90 51.24
C LYS A 7 -5.21 22.77 49.78
N LEU A 8 -6.25 23.52 49.43
CA LEU A 8 -6.58 23.88 48.05
C LEU A 8 -6.88 25.40 48.07
N THR A 9 -5.90 26.22 47.67
CA THR A 9 -6.13 27.66 47.43
C THR A 9 -5.11 28.18 46.41
N ALA A 10 -5.65 28.61 45.27
CA ALA A 10 -5.29 29.70 44.36
C ALA A 10 -3.84 30.24 44.31
N CYS A 11 -3.32 30.46 43.09
CA CYS A 11 -3.29 31.81 42.50
C CYS A 11 -2.88 31.81 41.02
N LEU A 12 -3.53 32.68 40.25
CA LEU A 12 -3.08 33.24 38.96
C LEU A 12 -1.61 33.70 39.04
N MET A 13 -0.81 33.40 38.00
CA MET A 13 -0.09 34.36 37.13
C MET A 13 1.04 33.70 36.34
N THR A 14 1.34 34.30 35.18
CA THR A 14 2.53 34.17 34.32
C THR A 14 2.68 32.91 33.47
N MET A 15 1.99 32.93 32.31
CA MET A 15 2.50 32.36 31.06
C MET A 15 3.89 32.93 30.79
N THR A 16 4.92 32.11 30.95
CA THR A 16 6.27 32.40 30.47
C THR A 16 6.69 31.23 29.60
N LEU A 17 7.00 31.54 28.34
CA LEU A 17 7.56 30.63 27.34
C LEU A 17 8.72 29.81 27.92
N LEU A 18 8.58 28.49 27.90
CA LEU A 18 9.71 27.59 27.65
C LEU A 18 9.30 26.65 26.52
N ALA A 19 9.50 27.14 25.29
CA ALA A 19 9.70 26.28 24.14
C ALA A 19 11.09 25.64 24.31
N GLY A 20 11.10 24.43 24.89
CA GLY A 20 12.28 23.60 25.09
C GLY A 20 11.99 22.22 24.55
N THR A 21 12.48 21.99 23.33
CA THR A 21 12.60 20.73 22.60
C THR A 21 12.72 19.47 23.47
N LEU A 22 11.72 18.61 23.41
CA LEU A 22 11.84 17.16 23.61
C LEU A 22 11.19 16.49 22.39
N TRP A 23 11.91 16.52 21.27
CA TRP A 23 11.62 15.62 20.16
C TRP A 23 12.20 14.27 20.59
N GLY A 24 11.34 13.41 21.15
CA GLY A 24 11.67 12.01 21.27
C GLY A 24 12.00 11.46 19.88
N SER A 25 13.08 10.69 19.78
CA SER A 25 13.36 9.88 18.60
C SER A 25 12.10 9.13 18.17
N ALA A 26 11.79 9.13 16.87
CA ALA A 26 10.71 8.31 16.33
C ALA A 26 10.84 6.88 16.89
N PRO A 27 9.73 6.25 17.33
CA PRO A 27 9.79 4.86 17.74
C PRO A 27 10.40 4.02 16.61
N PRO A 28 11.19 2.98 16.93
CA PRO A 28 11.75 2.11 15.92
C PRO A 28 10.63 1.59 15.01
N GLN A 29 10.92 1.55 13.71
CA GLN A 29 10.05 0.96 12.71
C GLN A 29 9.62 -0.43 13.19
N ALA A 30 8.32 -0.73 13.09
CA ALA A 30 7.81 -2.05 13.46
C ALA A 30 8.38 -3.06 12.47
N ALA A 31 9.56 -3.60 12.76
CA ALA A 31 10.12 -4.71 12.03
C ALA A 31 9.11 -5.86 12.11
N ALA A 32 8.95 -6.63 11.03
CA ALA A 32 8.28 -7.92 11.09
C ALA A 32 9.10 -8.82 12.04
N SER A 33 8.86 -8.68 13.35
CA SER A 33 9.69 -9.23 14.42
C SER A 33 9.40 -10.72 14.66
N GLY A 34 9.31 -11.48 13.56
CA GLY A 34 9.25 -12.93 13.57
C GLY A 34 10.65 -13.53 13.42
N THR A 35 10.93 -14.60 14.16
CA THR A 35 12.12 -15.45 13.92
C THR A 35 11.97 -16.33 12.67
N GLU A 36 10.79 -16.32 12.04
CA GLU A 36 10.43 -17.17 10.90
C GLU A 36 10.26 -16.31 9.64
N PHE A 37 10.69 -16.83 8.49
CA PHE A 37 10.60 -16.12 7.21
C PHE A 37 9.12 -15.96 6.78
N PRO A 38 8.64 -14.73 6.50
CA PRO A 38 7.28 -14.47 6.04
C PRO A 38 6.96 -15.17 4.71
N ILE A 39 5.98 -16.07 4.75
CA ILE A 39 5.40 -16.75 3.58
C ILE A 39 3.89 -16.50 3.63
N GLY A 40 3.45 -15.57 2.78
CA GLY A 40 2.10 -15.04 2.76
C GLY A 40 1.20 -15.66 1.71
N ILE A 41 -0.10 -15.54 1.95
CA ILE A 41 -1.13 -15.71 0.93
C ILE A 41 -1.98 -14.46 0.81
N PHE A 42 -2.48 -14.19 -0.40
CA PHE A 42 -3.53 -13.19 -0.68
C PHE A 42 -4.80 -13.88 -1.18
N TYR A 43 -5.92 -13.15 -1.17
CA TYR A 43 -7.27 -13.65 -1.46
C TYR A 43 -7.63 -14.86 -0.55
N PRO A 44 -7.73 -14.63 0.77
CA PRO A 44 -7.98 -15.68 1.76
C PRO A 44 -9.36 -16.36 1.59
N PRO A 45 -9.67 -17.41 2.38
CA PRO A 45 -11.02 -17.99 2.42
C PRO A 45 -12.10 -16.91 2.55
N SER A 46 -13.27 -17.10 1.92
CA SER A 46 -14.40 -16.19 2.14
C SER A 46 -14.94 -16.30 3.57
N PRO A 47 -15.83 -15.39 4.04
CA PRO A 47 -16.44 -15.51 5.36
C PRO A 47 -17.20 -16.84 5.53
N ALA A 48 -17.87 -17.31 4.47
CA ALA A 48 -18.55 -18.60 4.44
C ALA A 48 -17.59 -19.82 4.50
N GLU A 49 -16.34 -19.65 4.12
CA GLU A 49 -15.30 -20.69 4.14
C GLU A 49 -14.29 -20.50 5.28
N THR A 50 -14.51 -19.52 6.16
CA THR A 50 -13.67 -19.25 7.33
C THR A 50 -13.91 -20.35 8.37
N THR A 51 -13.18 -21.45 8.18
CA THR A 51 -13.30 -22.71 8.92
C THR A 51 -11.92 -23.22 9.32
N LEU A 52 -11.85 -23.99 10.42
CA LEU A 52 -10.58 -24.58 10.88
C LEU A 52 -9.88 -25.38 9.78
N ALA A 53 -10.63 -26.16 8.99
CA ALA A 53 -10.06 -26.97 7.90
C ALA A 53 -9.37 -26.12 6.82
N LYS A 54 -9.96 -24.97 6.45
CA LYS A 54 -9.36 -24.06 5.44
C LYS A 54 -8.14 -23.32 5.97
N TYR A 55 -8.12 -22.95 7.25
CA TYR A 55 -6.95 -22.31 7.85
C TYR A 55 -5.83 -23.33 8.13
N GLN A 56 -6.18 -24.58 8.47
CA GLN A 56 -5.22 -25.69 8.53
C GLN A 56 -4.60 -25.95 7.16
N GLN A 57 -5.38 -25.89 6.07
CA GLN A 57 -4.86 -25.98 4.70
C GLN A 57 -3.82 -24.87 4.39
N ILE A 58 -4.02 -23.63 4.87
CA ILE A 58 -2.99 -22.57 4.73
C ILE A 58 -1.72 -22.95 5.51
N LYS A 59 -1.86 -23.44 6.75
CA LYS A 59 -0.72 -23.85 7.56
C LYS A 59 0.03 -25.04 6.97
N ASP A 60 -0.68 -26.03 6.43
CA ASP A 60 -0.15 -27.28 5.88
C ASP A 60 0.71 -27.04 4.62
N MET A 61 0.44 -25.97 3.87
CA MET A 61 1.33 -25.54 2.79
C MET A 61 2.53 -24.72 3.25
N ASN A 62 2.83 -24.70 4.56
CA ASN A 62 3.94 -23.97 5.18
C ASN A 62 3.87 -22.44 4.98
N ALA A 63 2.67 -21.88 4.75
CA ALA A 63 2.45 -20.45 4.88
C ALA A 63 2.27 -20.08 6.36
N ASN A 64 2.70 -18.88 6.73
CA ASN A 64 2.59 -18.36 8.10
C ASN A 64 1.94 -16.97 8.17
N LEU A 65 1.63 -16.37 7.02
CA LEU A 65 1.04 -15.05 6.89
C LEU A 65 -0.22 -15.09 6.00
N ILE A 66 -1.27 -14.41 6.44
CA ILE A 66 -2.48 -14.14 5.67
C ILE A 66 -2.55 -12.64 5.44
N VAL A 67 -2.61 -12.22 4.18
CA VAL A 67 -2.90 -10.83 3.83
C VAL A 67 -4.40 -10.71 3.58
N GLY A 68 -5.07 -9.92 4.41
CA GLY A 68 -6.48 -9.59 4.27
C GLY A 68 -6.78 -8.93 2.93
N ALA A 69 -8.00 -9.10 2.46
CA ALA A 69 -8.46 -8.55 1.19
C ALA A 69 -9.95 -8.26 1.28
N ALA A 70 -10.52 -7.64 0.24
CA ALA A 70 -11.93 -7.27 0.19
C ALA A 70 -12.94 -8.41 0.48
N VAL A 71 -12.53 -9.68 0.39
CA VAL A 71 -13.36 -10.84 0.75
C VAL A 71 -13.54 -11.03 2.26
N ILE A 72 -12.60 -10.56 3.10
CA ILE A 72 -12.70 -10.54 4.56
C ILE A 72 -12.29 -9.14 5.01
N ASN A 73 -13.28 -8.23 5.12
CA ASN A 73 -13.01 -6.84 5.48
C ASN A 73 -14.00 -6.23 6.49
N THR A 74 -14.90 -7.02 7.10
CA THR A 74 -15.74 -6.56 8.22
C THR A 74 -15.17 -7.00 9.57
N PRO A 75 -15.49 -6.30 10.67
CA PRO A 75 -15.08 -6.70 12.02
C PRO A 75 -15.38 -8.16 12.36
N GLU A 76 -16.57 -8.63 12.02
CA GLU A 76 -17.02 -9.98 12.33
C GLU A 76 -16.27 -11.03 11.51
N ALA A 77 -16.06 -10.76 10.21
CA ALA A 77 -15.30 -11.64 9.34
C ALA A 77 -13.83 -11.71 9.76
N ASN A 78 -13.23 -10.55 10.08
CA ASN A 78 -11.87 -10.46 10.58
C ASN A 78 -11.70 -11.17 11.92
N ASP A 79 -12.65 -11.05 12.85
CA ASP A 79 -12.56 -11.73 14.13
C ASP A 79 -12.60 -13.25 14.00
N ALA A 80 -13.47 -13.78 13.13
CA ALA A 80 -13.51 -15.21 12.84
C ALA A 80 -12.18 -15.69 12.21
N ALA A 81 -11.65 -14.93 11.25
CA ALA A 81 -10.38 -15.20 10.59
C ALA A 81 -9.19 -15.17 11.57
N LEU A 82 -9.06 -14.09 12.34
CA LEU A 82 -8.00 -13.90 13.34
C LEU A 82 -8.00 -14.99 14.40
N SER A 83 -9.19 -15.40 14.87
CA SER A 83 -9.31 -16.45 15.89
C SER A 83 -8.78 -17.79 15.37
N LEU A 84 -9.11 -18.15 14.12
CA LEU A 84 -8.59 -19.37 13.50
C LEU A 84 -7.10 -19.28 13.19
N ALA A 85 -6.65 -18.14 12.65
CA ALA A 85 -5.24 -17.89 12.38
C ALA A 85 -4.39 -18.05 13.64
N ASP A 86 -4.79 -17.39 14.74
CA ASP A 86 -4.09 -17.46 16.01
C ASP A 86 -4.05 -18.88 16.59
N SER A 87 -5.15 -19.63 16.49
CA SER A 87 -5.23 -21.02 16.97
C SER A 87 -4.25 -21.97 16.27
N LEU A 88 -3.75 -21.59 15.09
CA LEU A 88 -2.80 -22.35 14.28
C LEU A 88 -1.41 -21.70 14.19
N GLY A 89 -1.18 -20.62 14.94
CA GLY A 89 0.06 -19.86 14.90
C GLY A 89 0.32 -19.17 13.55
N LEU A 90 -0.73 -18.87 12.78
CA LEU A 90 -0.68 -18.00 11.61
C LEU A 90 -0.83 -16.53 12.06
N LYS A 91 -0.28 -15.62 11.28
CA LYS A 91 -0.42 -14.17 11.48
C LYS A 91 -1.21 -13.53 10.35
N MET A 92 -1.94 -12.46 10.63
CA MET A 92 -2.80 -11.80 9.65
C MET A 92 -2.55 -10.29 9.56
N LEU A 93 -2.41 -9.79 8.34
CA LEU A 93 -2.59 -8.38 8.03
C LEU A 93 -4.07 -8.13 7.78
N VAL A 94 -4.76 -7.45 8.70
CA VAL A 94 -6.21 -7.24 8.58
C VAL A 94 -6.50 -6.16 7.56
N ASP A 95 -7.44 -6.45 6.65
CA ASP A 95 -8.08 -5.46 5.80
C ASP A 95 -9.42 -5.09 6.46
N ASP A 96 -9.79 -3.81 6.51
CA ASP A 96 -11.07 -3.36 7.06
C ASP A 96 -11.71 -2.36 6.10
N TYR A 97 -12.99 -2.54 5.78
CA TYR A 97 -13.69 -1.72 4.78
C TYR A 97 -13.62 -0.23 5.10
N ARG A 98 -13.46 0.15 6.37
CA ARG A 98 -13.32 1.53 6.82
C ARG A 98 -12.01 2.20 6.38
N PHE A 99 -11.02 1.44 5.92
CA PHE A 99 -9.84 2.00 5.24
C PHE A 99 -10.10 2.37 3.78
N HIS A 100 -11.15 1.81 3.18
CA HIS A 100 -11.43 1.94 1.74
C HIS A 100 -12.68 2.75 1.44
N TRP A 101 -13.61 2.82 2.39
CA TRP A 101 -14.89 3.48 2.23
C TRP A 101 -15.09 4.54 3.30
N ARG A 102 -15.64 5.67 2.88
CA ARG A 102 -16.23 6.67 3.78
C ARG A 102 -17.75 6.64 3.62
N THR A 103 -18.43 6.86 4.72
CA THR A 103 -19.89 6.94 4.75
C THR A 103 -20.33 8.33 5.14
N GLU A 104 -21.41 8.78 4.52
CA GLU A 104 -22.15 9.97 4.94
C GLU A 104 -23.62 9.63 5.10
N MET A 105 -24.25 10.22 6.11
CA MET A 105 -25.64 9.95 6.43
C MET A 105 -26.47 11.22 6.31
N VAL A 106 -27.51 11.15 5.50
CA VAL A 106 -28.59 12.14 5.48
C VAL A 106 -29.75 11.56 6.28
N GLN A 107 -30.20 12.27 7.30
CA GLN A 107 -31.17 11.74 8.23
C GLN A 107 -32.18 12.78 8.68
N GLN A 108 -33.38 12.28 8.98
CA GLN A 108 -34.45 12.97 9.66
C GLN A 108 -34.92 12.06 10.81
N PRO A 109 -34.43 12.25 12.04
CA PRO A 109 -34.76 11.34 13.14
C PRO A 109 -36.03 11.74 13.92
N ALA A 110 -36.55 12.95 13.74
CA ALA A 110 -37.72 13.43 14.49
C ALA A 110 -39.02 12.78 13.99
N TYR A 111 -39.97 12.53 14.90
CA TYR A 111 -41.28 11.96 14.58
C TYR A 111 -42.32 12.30 15.64
N ASP A 112 -43.56 12.48 15.21
CA ASP A 112 -44.74 12.72 16.05
C ASP A 112 -46.04 12.20 15.42
N THR A 113 -45.96 11.65 14.20
CA THR A 113 -47.08 11.16 13.40
C THR A 113 -46.66 9.94 12.56
N GLY A 114 -47.55 9.42 11.71
CA GLY A 114 -47.23 8.34 10.79
C GLY A 114 -48.33 8.07 9.76
N TYR A 115 -47.96 7.29 8.75
CA TYR A 115 -48.81 6.97 7.61
C TYR A 115 -48.81 5.47 7.34
N TYR A 116 -49.88 4.98 6.73
CA TYR A 116 -49.95 3.60 6.25
C TYR A 116 -49.60 3.50 4.78
N VAL A 117 -48.89 2.43 4.41
CA VAL A 117 -48.64 2.06 3.02
C VAL A 117 -49.49 0.85 2.65
N SER A 118 -49.99 0.79 1.41
CA SER A 118 -50.72 -0.35 0.86
C SER A 118 -50.42 -0.47 -0.64
N ASN A 119 -51.11 -1.36 -1.34
CA ASN A 119 -51.04 -1.49 -2.80
C ASN A 119 -51.75 -0.34 -3.53
N THR A 120 -52.56 0.47 -2.84
CA THR A 120 -53.25 1.64 -3.38
C THR A 120 -52.77 2.96 -2.77
N ASN A 121 -52.03 2.91 -1.66
CA ASN A 121 -51.40 4.07 -1.03
C ASN A 121 -49.89 3.93 -0.99
N ARG A 122 -49.19 4.78 -1.74
CA ARG A 122 -47.72 4.85 -1.73
C ARG A 122 -47.25 6.07 -0.94
N LEU A 123 -46.13 5.93 -0.24
CA LEU A 123 -45.52 7.02 0.51
C LEU A 123 -44.21 7.40 -0.16
N GLY A 124 -43.88 8.69 -0.20
CA GLY A 124 -42.65 9.13 -0.82
C GLY A 124 -41.99 10.29 -0.08
N GLN A 125 -40.70 10.46 -0.30
CA GLN A 125 -39.90 11.52 0.31
C GLN A 125 -38.79 11.90 -0.65
N THR A 126 -38.60 13.19 -0.92
CA THR A 126 -37.37 13.64 -1.56
C THR A 126 -36.24 13.84 -0.55
N PHE A 127 -35.02 13.56 -1.00
CA PHE A 127 -33.79 13.75 -0.23
C PHE A 127 -32.69 14.30 -1.14
N ARG A 128 -31.79 15.09 -0.56
CA ARG A 128 -30.65 15.68 -1.26
C ARG A 128 -29.36 14.97 -0.90
N THR A 129 -28.59 14.56 -1.90
CA THR A 129 -27.33 13.85 -1.75
C THR A 129 -26.19 14.75 -1.28
N PRO A 130 -25.14 14.19 -0.65
CA PRO A 130 -23.94 14.94 -0.26
C PRO A 130 -23.21 15.64 -1.40
N ALA A 131 -22.31 16.56 -1.06
CA ALA A 131 -21.37 17.15 -2.02
C ALA A 131 -20.20 16.19 -2.33
N GLY A 132 -19.50 16.39 -3.45
CA GLY A 132 -18.37 15.56 -3.87
C GLY A 132 -18.64 14.80 -5.18
N SER A 133 -18.03 13.63 -5.35
CA SER A 133 -18.16 12.79 -6.55
C SER A 133 -18.20 11.30 -6.22
N GLY A 134 -18.61 10.42 -7.14
CA GLY A 134 -18.49 8.97 -6.93
C GLY A 134 -19.26 8.40 -5.72
N TRP A 135 -20.36 9.05 -5.33
CA TRP A 135 -21.25 8.57 -4.28
C TRP A 135 -22.11 7.41 -4.76
N TYR A 136 -22.32 6.45 -3.87
CA TYR A 136 -23.34 5.42 -4.00
C TYR A 136 -24.37 5.60 -2.89
N LEU A 137 -25.66 5.50 -3.21
CA LEU A 137 -26.67 5.26 -2.19
C LEU A 137 -26.57 3.77 -1.82
N SER A 138 -26.13 3.50 -0.60
CA SER A 138 -25.86 2.13 -0.13
C SER A 138 -27.00 1.56 0.71
N TYR A 139 -27.69 2.40 1.46
CA TYR A 139 -28.70 1.95 2.41
C TYR A 139 -29.70 3.06 2.72
N ALA A 140 -30.98 2.71 2.82
CA ALA A 140 -32.00 3.59 3.39
C ALA A 140 -32.78 2.84 4.47
N GLN A 141 -33.10 3.53 5.56
CA GLN A 141 -33.86 2.99 6.67
C GLN A 141 -35.10 3.83 6.91
N LEU A 142 -36.22 3.16 7.13
CA LEU A 142 -37.45 3.76 7.66
C LEU A 142 -37.81 3.07 8.96
N LYS A 143 -38.49 3.80 9.83
CA LYS A 143 -39.11 3.23 11.02
C LYS A 143 -40.58 2.91 10.73
N ILE A 144 -40.92 1.64 10.78
CA ILE A 144 -42.21 1.09 10.35
C ILE A 144 -42.71 0.13 11.43
N ASP A 145 -43.92 0.34 11.93
CA ASP A 145 -44.55 -0.59 12.87
C ASP A 145 -44.79 -1.97 12.20
N PRO A 146 -44.23 -3.06 12.74
CA PRO A 146 -44.32 -4.38 12.13
C PRO A 146 -45.66 -5.08 12.37
N VAL A 147 -46.54 -4.57 13.26
CA VAL A 147 -47.77 -5.27 13.70
C VAL A 147 -48.66 -5.73 12.53
N PHE A 148 -48.77 -4.92 11.48
CA PHE A 148 -49.60 -5.22 10.30
C PHE A 148 -48.81 -5.76 9.10
N TRP A 149 -47.54 -6.09 9.30
CA TRP A 149 -46.66 -6.64 8.28
C TRP A 149 -46.68 -8.17 8.34
N GLY A 150 -47.80 -8.79 7.95
CA GLY A 150 -47.97 -10.24 8.01
C GLY A 150 -47.19 -11.04 6.96
N SER A 151 -47.22 -12.36 7.08
CA SER A 151 -46.63 -13.29 6.09
C SER A 151 -47.14 -13.01 4.67
N GLY A 152 -46.24 -12.98 3.70
CA GLY A 152 -46.56 -12.71 2.28
C GLY A 152 -46.73 -11.22 1.93
N THR A 153 -46.67 -10.33 2.91
CA THR A 153 -46.62 -8.88 2.67
C THR A 153 -45.20 -8.44 2.39
N THR A 154 -44.99 -7.72 1.29
CA THR A 154 -43.69 -7.19 0.88
C THR A 154 -43.79 -5.67 0.79
N LEU A 155 -42.87 -4.99 1.47
CA LEU A 155 -42.64 -3.57 1.23
C LEU A 155 -41.49 -3.41 0.26
N THR A 156 -41.69 -2.59 -0.76
CA THR A 156 -40.68 -2.29 -1.78
C THR A 156 -40.41 -0.79 -1.77
N MET A 157 -39.15 -0.43 -1.51
CA MET A 157 -38.63 0.91 -1.69
C MET A 157 -38.00 1.03 -3.08
N ARG A 158 -38.33 2.12 -3.79
CA ARG A 158 -37.76 2.48 -5.09
C ARG A 158 -37.13 3.86 -5.01
N ILE A 159 -35.99 4.02 -5.66
CA ILE A 159 -35.32 5.31 -5.80
C ILE A 159 -35.47 5.78 -7.24
N TYR A 160 -36.02 6.97 -7.42
CA TYR A 160 -36.24 7.63 -8.71
C TYR A 160 -35.42 8.91 -8.80
N ASP A 161 -35.18 9.33 -10.05
CA ASP A 161 -34.61 10.63 -10.40
C ASP A 161 -35.39 11.80 -9.79
N SER A 162 -36.72 11.70 -9.71
CA SER A 162 -37.60 12.74 -9.20
C SER A 162 -38.99 12.18 -8.85
N PRO A 163 -39.87 12.97 -8.19
CA PRO A 163 -41.27 12.58 -7.94
C PRO A 163 -42.08 12.29 -9.22
N ALA A 164 -41.62 12.75 -10.38
CA ALA A 164 -42.23 12.43 -11.67
C ALA A 164 -41.99 10.97 -12.09
N ARG A 165 -41.00 10.28 -11.46
CA ARG A 165 -40.65 8.88 -11.67
C ARG A 165 -40.29 8.56 -13.13
N ALA A 166 -39.58 9.47 -13.79
CA ALA A 166 -39.19 9.29 -15.19
C ALA A 166 -38.14 8.18 -15.32
N THR A 167 -37.27 8.01 -14.33
CA THR A 167 -36.21 7.00 -14.32
C THR A 167 -36.13 6.32 -12.96
N LEU A 168 -36.30 5.00 -12.94
CA LEU A 168 -36.02 4.17 -11.78
C LEU A 168 -34.51 3.90 -11.71
N LEU A 169 -33.89 4.25 -10.59
CA LEU A 169 -32.45 4.05 -10.36
C LEU A 169 -32.16 2.74 -9.66
N GLY A 170 -33.02 2.36 -8.70
CA GLY A 170 -32.86 1.13 -7.95
C GLY A 170 -34.07 0.79 -7.10
N SER A 171 -34.16 -0.45 -6.65
CA SER A 171 -35.22 -0.93 -5.79
C SER A 171 -34.73 -1.99 -4.82
N ALA A 172 -35.28 -1.98 -3.61
CA ALA A 172 -35.03 -2.97 -2.58
C ALA A 172 -36.35 -3.36 -1.92
N SER A 173 -36.45 -4.60 -1.46
CA SER A 173 -37.69 -5.10 -0.84
C SER A 173 -37.39 -5.87 0.43
N VAL A 174 -38.33 -5.78 1.37
CA VAL A 174 -38.33 -6.54 2.62
C VAL A 174 -39.65 -7.32 2.67
N GLY A 175 -39.60 -8.59 3.05
CA GLY A 175 -40.78 -9.44 3.22
C GLY A 175 -41.18 -9.58 4.68
N GLY A 176 -42.46 -9.73 4.97
CA GLY A 176 -42.99 -10.05 6.29
C GLY A 176 -43.06 -11.56 6.55
N PRO A 177 -43.24 -11.99 7.81
CA PRO A 177 -43.46 -11.14 8.98
C PRO A 177 -42.18 -10.49 9.50
N GLN A 178 -42.33 -9.34 10.17
CA GLN A 178 -41.24 -8.59 10.79
C GLN A 178 -41.49 -8.43 12.30
N THR A 179 -40.44 -8.20 13.08
CA THR A 179 -40.52 -8.04 14.55
C THR A 179 -39.80 -6.82 15.10
N VAL A 180 -39.07 -6.10 14.25
CA VAL A 180 -38.34 -4.87 14.60
C VAL A 180 -39.08 -3.66 14.01
N TYR A 181 -38.77 -2.46 14.49
CA TYR A 181 -39.35 -1.23 13.94
C TYR A 181 -38.46 -0.59 12.86
N ASP A 182 -37.15 -0.77 12.97
CA ASP A 182 -36.18 -0.15 12.06
C ASP A 182 -35.88 -1.08 10.89
N HIS A 183 -36.29 -0.67 9.70
CA HIS A 183 -36.20 -1.51 8.50
C HIS A 183 -35.31 -0.90 7.43
N GLY A 184 -34.28 -1.65 7.10
CA GLY A 184 -33.30 -1.34 6.08
C GLY A 184 -33.67 -1.81 4.69
N PHE A 185 -33.31 -0.98 3.72
CA PHE A 185 -33.38 -1.24 2.30
C PHE A 185 -31.97 -1.06 1.74
N GLY A 186 -31.32 -2.17 1.40
CA GLY A 186 -29.96 -2.17 0.86
C GLY A 186 -29.95 -1.83 -0.63
N PHE A 187 -29.06 -0.92 -1.00
CA PHE A 187 -28.85 -0.46 -2.38
C PHE A 187 -27.36 -0.56 -2.74
N GLY A 188 -27.05 -0.22 -3.97
CA GLY A 188 -25.68 -0.13 -4.50
C GLY A 188 -25.66 0.71 -5.77
N ILE A 189 -26.43 1.80 -5.77
CA ILE A 189 -26.68 2.59 -6.99
C ILE A 189 -25.80 3.83 -7.02
N PRO A 190 -25.12 4.13 -8.14
CA PRO A 190 -24.35 5.36 -8.28
C PRO A 190 -25.31 6.55 -8.30
N ILE A 191 -24.93 7.63 -7.64
CA ILE A 191 -25.78 8.80 -7.47
C ILE A 191 -24.98 10.09 -7.67
N ALA A 192 -25.59 11.10 -8.30
CA ALA A 192 -24.95 12.38 -8.48
C ALA A 192 -24.91 13.14 -7.15
N ALA A 193 -23.82 13.86 -6.90
CA ALA A 193 -23.69 14.71 -5.73
C ALA A 193 -24.62 15.92 -5.80
N ASN A 194 -24.94 16.52 -4.65
CA ASN A 194 -25.74 17.75 -4.53
C ASN A 194 -27.10 17.71 -5.26
N THR A 195 -27.64 16.52 -5.50
CA THR A 195 -28.81 16.27 -6.34
C THR A 195 -29.96 15.75 -5.50
N THR A 196 -31.18 16.20 -5.81
CA THR A 196 -32.39 15.75 -5.13
C THR A 196 -32.96 14.54 -5.85
N TYR A 197 -33.18 13.45 -5.11
CA TYR A 197 -33.82 12.23 -5.58
C TYR A 197 -35.10 11.96 -4.79
N TYR A 198 -35.90 11.01 -5.27
CA TYR A 198 -37.17 10.63 -4.66
C TYR A 198 -37.16 9.16 -4.26
N MET A 199 -37.35 8.88 -2.96
CA MET A 199 -37.63 7.52 -2.49
C MET A 199 -39.15 7.30 -2.40
N GLU A 200 -39.62 6.14 -2.87
CA GLU A 200 -41.02 5.73 -2.85
C GLU A 200 -41.16 4.35 -2.21
N LEU A 201 -42.00 4.25 -1.18
CA LEU A 201 -42.38 3.02 -0.51
C LEU A 201 -43.76 2.55 -0.97
N THR A 202 -43.84 1.27 -1.33
CA THR A 202 -45.08 0.61 -1.78
C THR A 202 -45.24 -0.72 -1.06
N SER A 203 -46.47 -1.26 -1.04
CA SER A 203 -46.76 -2.61 -0.56
C SER A 203 -47.46 -3.44 -1.63
N ASN A 204 -47.29 -4.76 -1.60
CA ASN A 204 -48.17 -5.67 -2.35
C ASN A 204 -49.52 -5.93 -1.63
N SER A 205 -49.66 -5.51 -0.36
CA SER A 205 -50.85 -5.79 0.46
C SER A 205 -51.96 -4.76 0.23
N ALA A 206 -53.20 -5.24 0.11
CA ALA A 206 -54.39 -4.37 0.14
C ALA A 206 -54.73 -3.85 1.54
N SER A 207 -54.24 -4.54 2.59
CA SER A 207 -54.39 -4.07 3.97
C SER A 207 -53.30 -3.06 4.30
N PRO A 208 -53.61 -2.01 5.10
CA PRO A 208 -52.63 -1.05 5.57
C PRO A 208 -51.45 -1.72 6.29
N VAL A 209 -50.23 -1.38 5.89
CA VAL A 209 -48.96 -1.79 6.53
C VAL A 209 -48.29 -0.55 7.10
N GLY A 210 -47.67 -0.66 8.28
CA GLY A 210 -47.15 0.49 9.04
C GLY A 210 -47.78 0.55 10.43
N TRP A 211 -47.65 1.64 11.18
CA TRP A 211 -47.31 3.01 10.81
C TRP A 211 -45.87 3.21 10.34
N VAL A 212 -45.69 3.79 9.15
CA VAL A 212 -44.42 4.40 8.71
C VAL A 212 -44.33 5.76 9.39
N THR A 213 -43.37 5.92 10.30
CA THR A 213 -43.29 7.11 11.15
C THR A 213 -42.86 8.35 10.39
N ALA A 214 -43.43 9.50 10.75
CA ALA A 214 -43.22 10.80 10.14
C ALA A 214 -43.24 11.91 11.20
N ASN A 215 -42.88 13.13 10.79
CA ASN A 215 -42.94 14.34 11.59
C ASN A 215 -43.83 15.39 10.93
N SER A 216 -44.67 16.06 11.72
CA SER A 216 -45.63 17.08 11.27
C SER A 216 -45.08 18.51 11.16
N GLY A 217 -43.76 18.70 11.28
CA GLY A 217 -43.08 20.00 11.25
C GLY A 217 -41.98 20.21 10.20
N ASN A 218 -41.92 19.41 9.13
CA ASN A 218 -40.86 19.42 8.10
C ASN A 218 -39.44 19.74 8.62
N PRO A 219 -38.88 18.94 9.55
CA PRO A 219 -37.55 19.25 10.09
C PRO A 219 -36.40 19.08 9.06
N TYR A 220 -36.65 18.50 7.88
CA TYR A 220 -35.67 18.25 6.82
C TYR A 220 -35.96 19.15 5.62
N GLY A 221 -35.51 20.40 5.72
CA GLY A 221 -35.82 21.44 4.72
C GLY A 221 -35.29 21.23 3.30
N ASN A 222 -34.52 20.15 3.04
CA ASN A 222 -34.03 19.77 1.71
C ASN A 222 -34.90 18.70 1.03
N GLY A 223 -36.05 18.37 1.62
CA GLY A 223 -36.96 17.34 1.15
C GLY A 223 -38.41 17.79 1.12
N MET A 224 -39.24 16.89 0.62
CA MET A 224 -40.68 16.99 0.62
C MET A 224 -41.29 15.60 0.73
N PHE A 225 -42.21 15.42 1.68
CA PHE A 225 -43.05 14.24 1.80
C PHE A 225 -44.17 14.24 0.75
N TYR A 226 -44.51 13.03 0.27
CA TYR A 226 -45.59 12.77 -0.68
C TYR A 226 -46.49 11.66 -0.15
N ASP A 227 -47.79 11.93 -0.04
CA ASP A 227 -48.82 10.94 0.25
C ASP A 227 -49.59 10.64 -1.04
N ASN A 228 -49.55 9.38 -1.45
CA ASN A 228 -50.05 8.87 -2.72
C ASN A 228 -49.64 9.70 -3.96
N GLY A 229 -48.42 10.26 -3.95
CA GLY A 229 -47.89 11.11 -5.01
C GLY A 229 -48.31 12.58 -4.94
N THR A 230 -49.06 12.99 -3.93
CA THR A 230 -49.38 14.41 -3.66
C THR A 230 -48.41 14.96 -2.63
N ALA A 231 -47.77 16.09 -2.92
CA ALA A 231 -46.87 16.75 -1.96
C ALA A 231 -47.65 17.25 -0.73
N VAL A 232 -47.12 17.00 0.47
CA VAL A 232 -47.75 17.38 1.74
C VAL A 232 -46.82 18.31 2.51
N SER A 233 -47.08 19.61 2.43
CA SER A 233 -46.29 20.64 3.14
C SER A 233 -46.29 20.41 4.64
N GLY A 234 -45.14 20.61 5.29
CA GLY A 234 -45.03 20.48 6.74
C GLY A 234 -44.79 19.07 7.24
N THR A 235 -44.66 18.07 6.36
CA THR A 235 -44.40 16.69 6.78
C THR A 235 -43.09 16.16 6.21
N ASP A 236 -42.38 15.34 6.99
CA ASP A 236 -41.29 14.47 6.52
C ASP A 236 -41.44 13.06 7.08
N LEU A 237 -41.01 12.04 6.33
CA LEU A 237 -40.76 10.73 6.92
C LEU A 237 -39.59 10.79 7.91
N LEU A 238 -39.63 9.94 8.94
CA LEU A 238 -38.41 9.60 9.67
C LEU A 238 -37.60 8.66 8.78
N PHE A 239 -36.37 9.04 8.48
CA PHE A 239 -35.48 8.24 7.64
C PHE A 239 -34.01 8.42 7.98
N TYR A 240 -33.22 7.43 7.58
CA TYR A 240 -31.76 7.49 7.51
C TYR A 240 -31.33 6.98 6.14
N ILE A 241 -30.56 7.76 5.39
CA ILE A 241 -30.02 7.35 4.09
C ILE A 241 -28.50 7.44 4.18
N SER A 242 -27.84 6.30 4.01
CA SER A 242 -26.39 6.18 3.99
C SER A 242 -25.88 6.19 2.56
N PHE A 243 -24.91 7.07 2.33
CA PHE A 243 -24.12 7.15 1.12
C PHE A 243 -22.72 6.63 1.40
N SER A 244 -22.15 5.88 0.45
CA SER A 244 -20.76 5.41 0.52
C SER A 244 -19.97 5.96 -0.66
N GLN A 245 -18.73 6.33 -0.40
CA GLN A 245 -17.75 6.76 -1.40
C GLN A 245 -16.42 6.10 -1.10
N GLN A 246 -15.60 5.84 -2.12
CA GLN A 246 -14.20 5.47 -1.92
C GLN A 246 -13.51 6.52 -1.03
N ALA A 247 -12.80 6.07 0.01
CA ALA A 247 -12.27 6.92 1.06
C ALA A 247 -11.28 7.99 0.53
N TYR A 248 -10.55 7.66 -0.54
CA TYR A 248 -9.53 8.54 -1.11
C TYR A 248 -10.02 9.42 -2.27
N ASN A 249 -11.33 9.40 -2.59
CA ASN A 249 -11.92 10.30 -3.58
C ASN A 249 -11.98 11.76 -3.09
N ASP A 250 -12.06 12.69 -4.03
CA ASP A 250 -12.15 14.14 -3.77
C ASP A 250 -11.08 14.66 -2.78
N ARG A 251 -9.86 14.11 -2.87
CA ARG A 251 -8.73 14.42 -1.98
C ARG A 251 -8.94 14.05 -0.50
N ASN A 252 -9.93 13.23 -0.18
CA ASN A 252 -10.20 12.78 1.19
C ASN A 252 -9.33 11.60 1.62
N SER A 253 -9.47 11.19 2.87
CA SER A 253 -8.87 9.99 3.45
C SER A 253 -9.96 9.26 4.25
N PRO A 254 -9.70 8.02 4.70
CA PRO A 254 -10.52 7.37 5.72
C PRO A 254 -10.82 8.29 6.90
N ASN A 255 -12.02 8.19 7.46
CA ASN A 255 -12.39 9.00 8.62
C ASN A 255 -11.47 8.64 9.80
N ASN A 256 -10.85 9.65 10.39
CA ASN A 256 -9.95 9.51 11.53
C ASN A 256 -10.58 8.74 12.71
N ALA A 257 -11.88 8.94 12.99
CA ALA A 257 -12.57 8.20 14.04
C ALA A 257 -12.70 6.71 13.69
N ASP A 258 -12.92 6.38 12.42
CA ASP A 258 -12.99 4.99 11.97
C ASP A 258 -11.61 4.33 12.02
N VAL A 259 -10.55 5.03 11.61
CA VAL A 259 -9.17 4.56 11.75
C VAL A 259 -8.83 4.27 13.22
N ASP A 260 -9.23 5.17 14.13
CA ASP A 260 -9.03 4.96 15.58
C ASP A 260 -9.79 3.74 16.09
N LEU A 261 -11.05 3.58 15.66
CA LEU A 261 -11.87 2.44 16.04
C LEU A 261 -11.23 1.13 15.56
N VAL A 262 -10.80 1.07 14.30
CA VAL A 262 -10.11 -0.09 13.73
C VAL A 262 -8.84 -0.42 14.52
N ALA A 263 -7.96 0.57 14.73
CA ALA A 263 -6.71 0.36 15.43
C ALA A 263 -6.94 -0.13 16.88
N ASN A 264 -7.81 0.56 17.63
CA ASN A 264 -8.13 0.16 19.02
C ASN A 264 -8.81 -1.20 19.11
N TYR A 265 -9.62 -1.58 18.11
CA TYR A 265 -10.31 -2.85 18.10
C TYR A 265 -9.35 -4.04 17.93
N TYR A 266 -8.46 -3.96 16.94
CA TYR A 266 -7.61 -5.11 16.60
C TYR A 266 -6.29 -5.18 17.37
N LYS A 267 -5.74 -4.08 17.92
CA LYS A 267 -4.38 -4.07 18.52
C LYS A 267 -4.15 -5.12 19.62
N THR A 268 -5.22 -5.55 20.31
CA THR A 268 -5.15 -6.55 21.38
C THR A 268 -5.24 -8.00 20.88
N LYS A 269 -5.48 -8.21 19.59
CA LYS A 269 -5.64 -9.55 19.00
C LYS A 269 -4.26 -10.17 18.76
N SER A 270 -4.05 -11.37 19.29
CA SER A 270 -2.79 -12.12 19.21
C SER A 270 -2.43 -12.56 17.79
N GLY A 271 -3.43 -12.90 16.97
CA GLY A 271 -3.25 -13.28 15.56
C GLY A 271 -2.90 -12.14 14.61
N LEU A 272 -2.98 -10.88 15.06
CA LEU A 272 -2.74 -9.70 14.23
C LEU A 272 -1.22 -9.52 13.99
N LEU A 273 -0.80 -9.38 12.73
CA LEU A 273 0.52 -8.87 12.35
C LEU A 273 0.49 -7.35 12.18
N GLY A 274 -0.61 -6.84 11.64
CA GLY A 274 -0.74 -5.45 11.23
C GLY A 274 -1.96 -5.21 10.35
N TYR A 275 -1.96 -4.08 9.66
CA TYR A 275 -3.11 -3.57 8.91
C TYR A 275 -2.76 -3.48 7.43
N HIS A 276 -3.52 -4.14 6.56
CA HIS A 276 -3.42 -3.94 5.11
C HIS A 276 -4.21 -2.69 4.74
N LEU A 277 -3.50 -1.61 4.40
CA LEU A 277 -4.11 -0.29 4.20
C LEU A 277 -4.56 -0.03 2.77
N TYR A 278 -3.78 -0.49 1.80
CA TYR A 278 -4.03 -0.21 0.40
C TYR A 278 -3.26 -1.17 -0.51
N ASP A 279 -3.91 -1.55 -1.61
CA ASP A 279 -3.31 -2.31 -2.69
C ASP A 279 -3.08 -1.38 -3.88
N GLU A 280 -1.83 -1.26 -4.31
CA GLU A 280 -1.38 -0.49 -5.47
C GLU A 280 -1.86 0.98 -5.52
N PRO A 281 -1.49 1.83 -4.54
CA PRO A 281 -1.86 3.25 -4.58
C PRO A 281 -1.06 4.00 -5.66
N GLY A 282 -1.72 4.89 -6.40
CA GLY A 282 -1.02 5.90 -7.21
C GLY A 282 -0.26 6.91 -6.33
N ALA A 283 0.80 7.54 -6.84
CA ALA A 283 1.67 8.44 -6.08
C ALA A 283 0.94 9.64 -5.44
N THR A 284 -0.21 10.04 -5.98
CA THR A 284 -1.06 11.13 -5.42
C THR A 284 -1.81 10.73 -4.15
N LEU A 285 -1.78 9.45 -3.78
CA LEU A 285 -2.39 8.92 -2.55
C LEU A 285 -1.36 8.70 -1.44
N PHE A 286 -0.07 8.61 -1.77
CA PHE A 286 1.00 8.18 -0.86
C PHE A 286 1.02 8.89 0.48
N ASN A 287 1.02 10.22 0.47
CA ASN A 287 1.05 11.01 1.70
C ASN A 287 -0.21 10.80 2.57
N ARG A 288 -1.39 10.66 1.94
CA ARG A 288 -2.66 10.38 2.63
C ARG A 288 -2.70 8.97 3.21
N VAL A 289 -2.20 7.96 2.50
CA VAL A 289 -2.06 6.59 3.02
C VAL A 289 -1.04 6.56 4.17
N ALA A 290 0.07 7.29 4.03
CA ALA A 290 1.06 7.43 5.10
C ALA A 290 0.48 8.09 6.34
N ALA A 291 -0.39 9.11 6.19
CA ALA A 291 -1.08 9.74 7.31
C ALA A 291 -1.98 8.75 8.09
N VAL A 292 -2.68 7.84 7.39
CA VAL A 292 -3.44 6.76 8.03
C VAL A 292 -2.51 5.83 8.82
N ARG A 293 -1.37 5.43 8.25
CA ARG A 293 -0.36 4.65 8.98
C ARG A 293 0.14 5.38 10.23
N GLU A 294 0.50 6.66 10.14
CA GLU A 294 1.01 7.40 11.30
C GLU A 294 -0.06 7.50 12.41
N ARG A 295 -1.34 7.64 12.02
CA ARG A 295 -2.45 7.62 12.97
C ARG A 295 -2.59 6.26 13.66
N ILE A 296 -2.51 5.17 12.90
CA ILE A 296 -2.52 3.80 13.46
C ILE A 296 -1.32 3.62 14.40
N ARG A 297 -0.12 4.01 13.98
CA ARG A 297 1.11 3.87 14.75
C ARG A 297 1.08 4.64 16.08
N ALA A 298 0.35 5.77 16.14
CA ALA A 298 0.13 6.49 17.39
C ALA A 298 -0.74 5.70 18.41
N ILE A 299 -1.54 4.75 17.94
CA ILE A 299 -2.46 3.92 18.75
C ILE A 299 -1.90 2.51 18.99
N ASP A 300 -1.23 1.96 17.98
CA ASP A 300 -0.65 0.62 17.93
C ASP A 300 0.77 0.68 17.30
N PRO A 301 1.79 1.10 18.07
CA PRO A 301 3.15 1.28 17.56
C PRO A 301 3.88 -0.04 17.28
N GLU A 302 3.35 -1.18 17.73
CA GLU A 302 4.00 -2.49 17.61
C GLU A 302 3.64 -3.24 16.33
N ARG A 303 2.59 -2.81 15.61
CA ARG A 303 2.08 -3.51 14.45
C ARG A 303 2.38 -2.76 13.16
N MET A 304 2.61 -3.52 12.09
CA MET A 304 2.92 -2.94 10.80
C MET A 304 1.68 -2.37 10.11
N ALA A 305 1.88 -1.37 9.25
CA ALA A 305 0.89 -1.00 8.25
C ALA A 305 1.44 -1.32 6.86
N PHE A 306 0.75 -2.22 6.18
CA PHE A 306 1.16 -2.84 4.93
C PHE A 306 0.47 -2.17 3.75
N VAL A 307 1.26 -1.90 2.70
CA VAL A 307 0.81 -1.38 1.42
C VAL A 307 1.57 -2.13 0.33
N ASN A 308 0.83 -2.67 -0.64
CA ASN A 308 1.44 -3.25 -1.85
C ASN A 308 1.57 -2.17 -2.93
N LEU A 309 2.67 -2.14 -3.66
CA LEU A 309 2.94 -1.20 -4.75
C LEU A 309 2.70 -1.84 -6.11
N PHE A 310 2.36 -1.00 -7.09
CA PHE A 310 2.32 -1.42 -8.50
C PHE A 310 3.67 -2.01 -8.98
N PRO A 311 3.65 -2.90 -10.00
CA PRO A 311 4.84 -3.29 -10.75
C PRO A 311 5.31 -2.19 -11.69
N ASN A 312 6.50 -2.37 -12.27
CA ASN A 312 7.01 -1.57 -13.39
C ASN A 312 6.24 -1.76 -14.71
N GLN A 313 5.17 -2.56 -14.71
CA GLN A 313 4.24 -2.76 -15.82
C GLN A 313 3.03 -1.81 -15.74
N ALA A 314 2.82 -1.16 -14.59
CA ALA A 314 1.75 -0.19 -14.43
C ALA A 314 2.00 1.04 -15.31
N THR A 315 0.92 1.52 -15.92
CA THR A 315 0.97 2.72 -16.78
C THR A 315 1.18 3.98 -15.94
N ASP A 316 1.71 5.04 -16.55
CA ASP A 316 1.80 6.37 -15.95
C ASP A 316 0.46 6.87 -15.39
N ALA A 317 -0.65 6.48 -16.03
CA ALA A 317 -2.00 6.82 -15.60
C ALA A 317 -2.38 6.16 -14.26
N LEU A 318 -1.82 5.00 -13.94
CA LEU A 318 -1.98 4.30 -12.65
C LEU A 318 -0.96 4.80 -11.63
N LEU A 319 0.31 4.95 -12.03
CA LEU A 319 1.38 5.42 -11.14
C LEU A 319 1.15 6.84 -10.65
N LYS A 320 0.47 7.70 -11.44
CA LYS A 320 0.17 9.10 -11.13
C LYS A 320 1.41 9.96 -10.77
N VAL A 321 2.59 9.58 -11.26
CA VAL A 321 3.84 10.34 -11.06
C VAL A 321 3.88 11.67 -11.82
N ASN A 322 3.02 11.81 -12.83
CA ASN A 322 2.89 13.00 -13.69
C ASN A 322 1.84 14.02 -13.20
N ALA A 323 1.30 13.87 -11.98
CA ALA A 323 0.47 14.89 -11.33
C ALA A 323 1.36 16.04 -10.81
N ILE A 324 1.86 16.84 -11.75
CA ILE A 324 2.88 17.86 -11.54
C ILE A 324 2.43 19.23 -12.03
N SER A 325 3.01 20.26 -11.42
CA SER A 325 2.97 21.65 -11.83
C SER A 325 4.40 22.18 -11.91
N GLY A 326 4.60 23.48 -12.07
CA GLY A 326 5.93 24.05 -12.17
C GLY A 326 5.99 25.53 -11.88
N GLU A 327 7.16 25.97 -11.43
CA GLU A 327 7.47 27.37 -11.20
C GLU A 327 8.66 27.79 -12.06
N PHE A 328 8.69 29.06 -12.47
CA PHE A 328 9.88 29.65 -13.08
C PHE A 328 10.79 30.21 -12.00
N SER A 329 12.07 29.83 -12.04
CA SER A 329 13.15 30.47 -11.30
C SER A 329 13.57 31.75 -12.04
N ARG A 330 13.55 32.88 -11.34
CA ARG A 330 13.91 34.20 -11.89
C ARG A 330 14.84 34.93 -10.91
N PRO A 331 15.59 35.97 -11.33
CA PRO A 331 16.42 36.74 -10.39
C PRO A 331 15.63 37.29 -9.18
N THR A 332 14.33 37.52 -9.35
CA THR A 332 13.41 37.99 -8.31
C THR A 332 12.47 36.90 -7.79
N SER A 333 12.56 35.66 -8.30
CA SER A 333 11.70 34.54 -7.91
C SER A 333 12.56 33.41 -7.38
N VAL A 334 12.62 33.26 -6.05
CA VAL A 334 13.41 32.26 -5.36
C VAL A 334 12.54 31.06 -5.01
N LEU A 335 13.00 29.86 -5.36
CA LEU A 335 12.30 28.62 -5.07
C LEU A 335 13.04 27.88 -3.95
N GLY A 336 12.34 27.10 -3.14
CA GLY A 336 13.02 26.26 -2.16
C GLY A 336 12.15 25.18 -1.55
N GLN A 337 12.78 24.24 -0.87
CA GLN A 337 12.11 23.13 -0.21
C GLN A 337 12.88 22.78 1.06
N SER A 338 12.15 22.63 2.17
CA SER A 338 12.69 21.96 3.35
C SER A 338 12.46 20.46 3.28
N PHE A 339 13.37 19.70 3.87
CA PHE A 339 13.31 18.24 3.98
C PHE A 339 14.09 17.78 5.21
N THR A 340 13.93 16.52 5.61
CA THR A 340 14.62 15.94 6.77
C THR A 340 15.48 14.76 6.32
N THR A 341 16.72 14.69 6.78
CA THR A 341 17.64 13.57 6.51
C THR A 341 17.19 12.30 7.23
N SER A 342 17.48 11.13 6.65
CA SER A 342 17.18 9.85 7.30
C SER A 342 18.10 9.56 8.50
N ALA A 343 17.80 8.53 9.28
CA ALA A 343 18.51 8.20 10.52
C ALA A 343 19.99 7.82 10.34
N GLY A 344 20.38 7.35 9.15
CA GLY A 344 21.76 7.03 8.81
C GLY A 344 22.46 8.07 7.91
N GLN A 345 21.76 9.13 7.49
CA GLN A 345 22.29 10.03 6.48
C GLN A 345 23.16 11.14 7.09
N THR A 346 24.48 11.04 6.87
CA THR A 346 25.48 12.00 7.36
C THR A 346 26.09 12.89 6.28
N ALA A 347 25.68 12.71 5.03
CA ALA A 347 26.16 13.48 3.89
C ALA A 347 25.05 13.80 2.89
N ILE A 348 25.17 14.97 2.26
CA ILE A 348 24.42 15.38 1.07
C ILE A 348 25.45 15.75 0.01
N ASP A 349 25.80 14.76 -0.80
CA ASP A 349 26.77 14.89 -1.88
C ASP A 349 26.13 15.56 -3.09
N THR A 350 24.88 15.21 -3.39
CA THR A 350 24.13 15.79 -4.50
C THR A 350 22.69 16.08 -4.15
N ILE A 351 22.15 17.15 -4.76
CA ILE A 351 20.71 17.34 -4.91
C ILE A 351 20.42 17.42 -6.40
N GLN A 352 19.55 16.55 -6.87
CA GLN A 352 19.01 16.59 -8.22
C GLN A 352 17.63 17.23 -8.19
N LEU A 353 17.35 18.08 -9.18
CA LEU A 353 16.05 18.69 -9.40
C LEU A 353 15.49 18.26 -10.75
N TRP A 354 14.18 18.41 -10.96
CA TRP A 354 13.55 18.24 -12.27
C TRP A 354 13.25 19.63 -12.82
N VAL A 355 13.96 20.00 -13.88
CA VAL A 355 13.91 21.32 -14.51
C VAL A 355 13.72 21.12 -16.01
N ASP A 356 12.78 21.84 -16.62
CA ASP A 356 12.65 21.84 -18.08
C ASP A 356 13.91 22.45 -18.71
N ARG A 357 14.77 21.59 -19.28
CA ARG A 357 16.05 22.00 -19.87
C ARG A 357 15.86 22.89 -21.09
N LEU A 358 14.72 22.80 -21.78
CA LEU A 358 14.48 23.56 -23.02
C LEU A 358 14.34 25.05 -22.76
N GLN A 359 14.10 25.41 -21.50
CA GLN A 359 13.93 26.76 -21.01
C GLN A 359 15.24 27.28 -20.37
N TRP A 360 16.32 26.49 -20.43
CA TRP A 360 17.63 26.90 -19.94
C TRP A 360 18.47 27.43 -21.10
N GLY A 361 18.42 28.75 -21.29
CA GLY A 361 19.11 29.46 -22.36
C GLY A 361 20.63 29.55 -22.16
N SER A 362 21.33 29.95 -23.21
CA SER A 362 22.76 30.21 -23.14
C SER A 362 23.06 31.44 -22.28
N GLY A 363 24.07 31.33 -21.41
CA GLY A 363 24.47 32.43 -20.52
C GLY A 363 23.62 32.56 -19.26
N GLU A 364 22.68 31.65 -19.01
CA GLU A 364 21.93 31.58 -17.75
C GLU A 364 22.51 30.55 -16.79
N ALA A 365 22.38 30.81 -15.49
CA ALA A 365 22.85 29.91 -14.46
C ALA A 365 21.87 29.80 -13.28
N LEU A 366 21.75 28.58 -12.75
CA LEU A 366 21.05 28.30 -11.51
C LEU A 366 22.07 28.02 -10.41
N THR A 367 21.91 28.67 -9.26
CA THR A 367 22.62 28.31 -8.03
C THR A 367 21.67 27.64 -7.06
N LEU A 368 22.01 26.43 -6.63
CA LEU A 368 21.38 25.75 -5.51
C LEU A 368 22.22 25.97 -4.25
N ARG A 369 21.60 26.49 -3.19
CA ARG A 369 22.19 26.65 -1.85
C ARG A 369 21.51 25.72 -0.87
N LEU A 370 22.29 25.02 -0.07
CA LEU A 370 21.81 24.23 1.06
C LEU A 370 22.01 25.03 2.34
N TRP A 371 20.93 25.23 3.09
CA TRP A 371 20.89 25.93 4.36
C TRP A 371 20.49 24.99 5.49
N ASN A 372 20.83 25.36 6.72
CA ASN A 372 20.42 24.63 7.91
C ASN A 372 18.91 24.70 8.20
N SER A 373 18.19 25.69 7.63
CA SER A 373 16.74 25.86 7.78
C SER A 373 16.21 26.92 6.79
N PRO A 374 14.87 27.05 6.63
CA PRO A 374 14.27 28.13 5.85
C PRO A 374 14.60 29.54 6.36
N SER A 375 15.06 29.69 7.61
CA SER A 375 15.53 30.96 8.17
C SER A 375 16.92 31.37 7.66
N LYS A 376 17.62 30.49 6.92
CA LYS A 376 18.89 30.77 6.23
C LYS A 376 20.00 31.30 7.16
N THR A 377 20.01 30.87 8.42
CA THR A 377 20.98 31.34 9.41
C THR A 377 22.41 30.84 9.16
N SER A 378 22.55 29.68 8.51
CA SER A 378 23.85 29.09 8.19
C SER A 378 23.81 28.44 6.82
N LEU A 379 24.68 28.90 5.91
CA LEU A 379 24.92 28.25 4.63
C LEU A 379 25.75 26.99 4.86
N VAL A 380 25.28 25.85 4.37
CA VAL A 380 25.94 24.54 4.50
C VAL A 380 26.80 24.27 3.27
N ALA A 381 26.23 24.41 2.07
CA ALA A 381 26.92 24.20 0.80
C ALA A 381 26.19 24.93 -0.34
N GLN A 382 26.84 25.06 -1.50
CA GLN A 382 26.18 25.55 -2.71
C GLN A 382 26.84 25.00 -3.98
N SER A 383 26.08 24.95 -5.06
CA SER A 383 26.55 24.59 -6.40
C SER A 383 25.88 25.46 -7.44
N THR A 384 26.62 25.82 -8.50
CA THR A 384 26.10 26.59 -9.63
C THR A 384 26.24 25.78 -10.90
N LEU A 385 25.17 25.68 -11.67
CA LEU A 385 25.15 25.11 -13.01
C LEU A 385 24.88 26.22 -14.03
N THR A 386 25.56 26.19 -15.18
CA THR A 386 25.39 27.15 -16.29
C THR A 386 24.60 26.56 -17.46
N GLY A 387 23.88 25.47 -17.22
CA GLY A 387 23.14 24.68 -18.21
C GLY A 387 22.92 23.25 -17.74
N ALA A 388 22.09 22.51 -18.46
CA ALA A 388 21.82 21.09 -18.21
C ALA A 388 21.76 20.28 -19.51
N THR A 389 22.24 19.04 -19.47
CA THR A 389 22.21 18.11 -20.63
C THR A 389 20.90 17.34 -20.74
N ASN A 390 20.13 17.26 -19.65
CA ASN A 390 18.82 16.62 -19.56
C ASN A 390 17.90 17.42 -18.60
N ASN A 391 16.67 16.94 -18.40
CA ASN A 391 15.70 17.59 -17.51
C ASN A 391 15.94 17.35 -16.01
N TRP A 392 17.00 16.63 -15.64
CA TRP A 392 17.27 16.25 -14.25
C TRP A 392 18.68 16.70 -13.82
N PRO A 393 18.96 18.01 -13.83
CA PRO A 393 20.25 18.57 -13.43
C PRO A 393 20.63 18.17 -11.99
N VAL A 394 21.91 17.83 -11.80
CA VAL A 394 22.47 17.42 -10.51
C VAL A 394 23.41 18.50 -9.98
N PHE A 395 23.12 19.01 -8.79
CA PHE A 395 23.94 19.97 -8.07
C PHE A 395 24.85 19.23 -7.09
N THR A 396 26.17 19.33 -7.26
CA THR A 396 27.15 18.67 -6.38
C THR A 396 27.52 19.58 -5.20
N LEU A 397 27.19 19.14 -3.98
CA LEU A 397 27.32 19.91 -2.75
C LEU A 397 28.43 19.41 -1.82
N ASN A 398 28.65 18.08 -1.73
CA ASN A 398 29.60 17.43 -0.82
C ASN A 398 29.49 17.94 0.64
N ALA A 399 28.27 18.05 1.14
CA ALA A 399 27.96 18.63 2.44
C ALA A 399 27.93 17.56 3.54
N THR A 400 28.59 17.80 4.66
CA THR A 400 28.38 17.03 5.90
C THR A 400 27.10 17.51 6.59
N VAL A 401 26.23 16.56 6.95
CA VAL A 401 24.94 16.84 7.60
C VAL A 401 24.75 15.93 8.82
N SER A 402 23.81 16.31 9.68
CA SER A 402 23.36 15.47 10.79
C SER A 402 22.22 14.56 10.33
N PRO A 403 22.18 13.30 10.77
CA PRO A 403 21.02 12.45 10.60
C PRO A 403 19.79 12.99 11.33
N ASN A 404 18.58 12.66 10.85
CA ASN A 404 17.31 13.11 11.43
C ASN A 404 17.21 14.64 11.62
N ALA A 405 17.87 15.42 10.77
CA ALA A 405 17.90 16.87 10.87
C ALA A 405 17.25 17.51 9.64
N SER A 406 16.55 18.62 9.87
CA SER A 406 15.92 19.39 8.80
C SER A 406 16.94 20.30 8.11
N TYR A 407 16.83 20.36 6.78
CA TYR A 407 17.60 21.24 5.92
C TYR A 407 16.69 21.94 4.92
N TYR A 408 17.20 22.95 4.24
CA TYR A 408 16.47 23.72 3.24
C TYR A 408 17.35 23.97 2.03
N TRP A 409 16.93 23.48 0.85
CA TRP A 409 17.57 23.92 -0.39
C TRP A 409 16.83 25.13 -0.95
N GLU A 410 17.61 26.07 -1.50
CA GLU A 410 17.16 27.28 -2.17
C GLU A 410 17.74 27.30 -3.57
N LEU A 411 16.91 27.59 -4.58
CA LEU A 411 17.29 27.72 -5.98
C LEU A 411 17.09 29.16 -6.45
N THR A 412 18.15 29.75 -7.01
CA THR A 412 18.13 31.12 -7.56
C THR A 412 18.63 31.15 -9.00
N HIS A 413 18.00 31.98 -9.83
CA HIS A 413 18.48 32.33 -11.16
C HIS A 413 19.48 33.50 -11.09
N ASN A 414 20.66 33.34 -11.67
CA ASN A 414 21.76 34.32 -11.55
C ASN A 414 21.72 35.46 -12.59
N GLY A 415 20.67 35.52 -13.40
CA GLY A 415 20.53 36.45 -14.53
C GLY A 415 21.10 35.87 -15.83
N GLY A 416 21.03 36.65 -16.91
CA GLY A 416 21.32 36.19 -18.27
C GLY A 416 20.05 35.76 -19.02
N GLY A 417 20.23 35.37 -20.29
CA GLY A 417 19.15 34.86 -21.17
C GLY A 417 17.89 35.70 -21.20
N ASP A 418 16.73 35.05 -21.10
CA ASP A 418 15.44 35.73 -20.97
C ASP A 418 15.08 36.03 -19.50
N GLY A 419 15.93 35.61 -18.56
CA GLY A 419 15.83 35.87 -17.15
C GLY A 419 14.91 34.89 -16.42
N SER A 420 14.64 33.71 -17.01
CA SER A 420 13.65 32.78 -16.50
C SER A 420 13.97 31.32 -16.89
N ILE A 421 14.43 30.52 -15.93
CA ILE A 421 14.59 29.07 -16.12
C ILE A 421 13.47 28.32 -15.43
N GLY A 422 12.80 27.45 -16.17
CA GLY A 422 11.82 26.52 -15.64
C GLY A 422 10.91 26.01 -16.74
N TRP A 423 10.02 25.06 -16.50
CA TRP A 423 9.51 24.77 -15.18
C TRP A 423 10.51 24.02 -14.30
N VAL A 424 10.71 24.53 -13.09
CA VAL A 424 11.21 23.74 -11.97
C VAL A 424 10.00 23.00 -11.42
N ILE A 425 10.02 21.68 -11.55
CA ILE A 425 8.85 20.84 -11.36
C ILE A 425 8.53 20.69 -9.87
N ARG A 426 7.23 20.82 -9.58
CA ARG A 426 6.62 20.56 -8.27
C ARG A 426 5.39 19.69 -8.42
N THR A 427 4.86 19.16 -7.33
CA THR A 427 3.56 18.48 -7.35
C THR A 427 2.42 19.46 -7.68
N GLU A 428 1.25 18.97 -8.09
CA GLU A 428 0.05 19.82 -8.10
C GLU A 428 -0.30 20.32 -6.69
N ASP A 429 -1.05 21.43 -6.61
CA ASP A 429 -1.50 21.98 -5.33
C ASP A 429 -2.36 20.97 -4.55
N GLY A 430 -2.06 20.79 -3.26
CA GLY A 430 -2.66 19.83 -2.35
C GLY A 430 -1.99 18.46 -2.33
N LEU A 431 -0.89 18.27 -3.07
CA LEU A 431 -0.11 17.04 -3.08
C LEU A 431 1.26 17.26 -2.44
N LYS A 432 1.76 16.24 -1.72
CA LYS A 432 3.07 16.23 -1.08
C LYS A 432 3.96 15.14 -1.66
N LEU A 433 5.25 15.43 -1.77
CA LEU A 433 6.29 14.49 -2.21
C LEU A 433 6.93 13.82 -0.99
N VAL A 434 7.23 14.60 0.04
CA VAL A 434 7.80 14.09 1.30
C VAL A 434 6.71 13.76 2.30
N LYS A 435 7.04 12.97 3.32
CA LYS A 435 6.12 12.66 4.43
C LYS A 435 5.66 13.95 5.13
N ASP A 436 4.40 14.02 5.53
CA ASP A 436 3.86 15.15 6.27
C ASP A 436 4.70 15.50 7.51
N GLY A 437 4.93 16.80 7.69
CA GLY A 437 5.76 17.33 8.78
C GLY A 437 7.27 17.18 8.58
N THR A 438 7.73 16.56 7.49
CA THR A 438 9.17 16.38 7.22
C THR A 438 9.75 17.38 6.23
N GLY A 439 8.90 18.14 5.53
CA GLY A 439 9.31 19.16 4.57
C GLY A 439 8.16 20.04 4.09
N THR A 440 8.51 21.11 3.36
CA THR A 440 7.57 22.10 2.85
C THR A 440 8.19 22.82 1.65
N GLY A 441 7.42 23.01 0.58
CA GLY A 441 7.81 23.84 -0.56
C GLY A 441 7.61 25.34 -0.30
N TYR A 442 8.46 26.17 -0.90
CA TYR A 442 8.45 27.63 -0.75
C TYR A 442 8.64 28.33 -2.10
N VAL A 443 7.87 29.40 -2.32
CA VAL A 443 8.07 30.37 -3.40
C VAL A 443 8.23 31.74 -2.76
N ASN A 444 9.34 32.42 -3.03
CA ASN A 444 9.69 33.72 -2.47
C ASN A 444 9.64 33.75 -0.93
N GLY A 445 10.07 32.67 -0.30
CA GLY A 445 10.05 32.50 1.16
C GLY A 445 8.66 32.26 1.76
N THR A 446 7.60 32.21 0.95
CA THR A 446 6.25 31.87 1.39
C THR A 446 6.00 30.39 1.15
N SER A 447 5.47 29.67 2.14
CA SER A 447 5.11 28.26 2.00
C SER A 447 4.00 28.09 0.97
N ILE A 448 4.11 27.07 0.14
CA ILE A 448 3.07 26.68 -0.83
C ILE A 448 2.49 25.32 -0.47
N ASP A 449 1.25 25.05 -0.92
CA ASP A 449 0.62 23.75 -0.72
C ASP A 449 1.05 22.73 -1.79
N SER A 450 2.36 22.55 -1.93
CA SER A 450 2.99 21.68 -2.92
C SER A 450 4.44 21.45 -2.51
N ASP A 451 5.06 20.38 -3.01
CA ASP A 451 6.49 20.14 -2.86
C ASP A 451 7.18 20.14 -4.22
N PHE A 452 8.36 20.76 -4.27
CA PHE A 452 9.22 20.62 -5.44
C PHE A 452 9.73 19.18 -5.55
N TRP A 453 9.86 18.69 -6.78
CA TRP A 453 10.51 17.39 -7.00
C TRP A 453 12.02 17.55 -6.77
N PHE A 454 12.58 16.67 -5.95
CA PHE A 454 14.02 16.60 -5.71
C PHE A 454 14.45 15.21 -5.29
N VAL A 455 15.72 14.90 -5.55
CA VAL A 455 16.34 13.65 -5.16
C VAL A 455 17.67 13.95 -4.48
N VAL A 456 17.95 13.27 -3.38
CA VAL A 456 19.18 13.44 -2.60
C VAL A 456 20.09 12.24 -2.80
N ASN A 457 21.35 12.47 -3.15
CA ASN A 457 22.40 11.44 -3.33
C ASN A 457 22.04 10.32 -4.32
N GLN A 458 21.14 10.58 -5.27
CA GLN A 458 20.79 9.65 -6.34
C GLN A 458 20.59 10.41 -7.65
N ASN A 459 20.48 9.67 -8.75
CA ASN A 459 20.19 10.18 -10.08
C ASN A 459 19.02 9.40 -10.66
N ILE A 460 17.82 9.94 -10.51
CA ILE A 460 16.56 9.31 -10.89
C ILE A 460 15.89 10.16 -11.97
N GLN A 461 15.32 9.49 -12.97
CA GLN A 461 14.47 10.16 -13.94
C GLN A 461 13.06 10.36 -13.35
N GLY A 462 12.67 11.60 -13.10
CA GLY A 462 11.31 11.96 -12.70
C GLY A 462 10.25 11.51 -13.71
N GLY A 463 9.09 11.09 -13.21
CA GLY A 463 7.99 10.54 -14.02
C GLY A 463 8.13 9.06 -14.38
N THR A 464 9.15 8.36 -13.87
CA THR A 464 9.36 6.92 -14.13
C THR A 464 8.85 6.05 -12.98
N TYR A 465 8.86 4.72 -13.17
CA TYR A 465 8.58 3.76 -12.10
C TYR A 465 9.57 3.89 -10.92
N GLU A 466 10.83 4.21 -11.17
CA GLU A 466 11.79 4.41 -10.10
C GLU A 466 11.46 5.63 -9.25
N ASP A 467 11.00 6.71 -9.88
CA ASP A 467 10.47 7.88 -9.17
C ASP A 467 9.25 7.51 -8.33
N TYR A 468 8.34 6.68 -8.85
CA TYR A 468 7.22 6.13 -8.06
C TYR A 468 7.70 5.39 -6.81
N VAL A 469 8.65 4.45 -6.94
CA VAL A 469 9.17 3.68 -5.79
C VAL A 469 9.90 4.61 -4.81
N TYR A 470 10.73 5.54 -5.29
CA TYR A 470 11.44 6.51 -4.47
C TYR A 470 10.47 7.41 -3.68
N ARG A 471 9.39 7.91 -4.30
CA ARG A 471 8.38 8.69 -3.58
C ARG A 471 7.72 7.91 -2.45
N TRP A 472 7.58 6.60 -2.59
CA TRP A 472 7.07 5.75 -1.51
C TRP A 472 8.09 5.59 -0.38
N THR A 473 9.39 5.43 -0.68
CA THR A 473 10.41 5.35 0.38
C THR A 473 10.47 6.64 1.21
N LEU A 474 10.23 7.80 0.60
CA LEU A 474 10.09 9.08 1.32
C LEU A 474 8.93 9.10 2.31
N GLN A 475 7.93 8.23 2.12
CA GLN A 475 6.84 8.05 3.08
C GLN A 475 7.21 7.15 4.26
N GLN A 476 8.40 6.53 4.30
CA GLN A 476 8.85 5.66 5.40
C GLN A 476 7.88 4.49 5.71
N PRO A 477 7.57 3.62 4.74
CA PRO A 477 6.74 2.43 4.97
C PRO A 477 7.43 1.41 5.88
N ASP A 478 6.66 0.50 6.49
CA ASP A 478 7.23 -0.56 7.35
C ASP A 478 8.00 -1.62 6.55
N VAL A 479 7.58 -1.86 5.31
CA VAL A 479 8.22 -2.77 4.35
C VAL A 479 7.90 -2.28 2.94
N MET A 480 8.80 -2.52 1.99
CA MET A 480 8.50 -2.36 0.57
C MET A 480 7.82 -3.63 0.07
N ALA A 481 6.61 -3.54 -0.49
CA ALA A 481 5.96 -4.69 -1.13
C ALA A 481 5.52 -4.31 -2.53
N PHE A 482 5.62 -5.26 -3.46
CA PHE A 482 5.22 -5.10 -4.85
C PHE A 482 4.88 -6.46 -5.45
N ASP A 483 4.15 -6.45 -6.54
CA ASP A 483 3.92 -7.63 -7.37
C ASP A 483 4.58 -7.51 -8.75
N HIS A 484 4.95 -8.65 -9.33
CA HIS A 484 5.35 -8.75 -10.73
C HIS A 484 5.16 -10.20 -11.17
N TYR A 485 4.22 -10.46 -12.06
CA TYR A 485 3.91 -11.81 -12.54
C TYR A 485 4.54 -12.04 -13.93
N PRO A 486 5.67 -12.77 -14.02
CA PRO A 486 6.49 -12.69 -15.20
C PRO A 486 6.12 -13.72 -16.29
N PHE A 487 5.30 -14.73 -15.99
CA PHE A 487 5.10 -15.88 -16.90
C PHE A 487 3.85 -15.75 -17.76
N LYS A 488 4.07 -15.46 -19.04
CA LYS A 488 3.03 -15.19 -20.02
C LYS A 488 2.42 -16.45 -20.62
N ALA A 489 1.18 -16.33 -21.11
CA ALA A 489 0.43 -17.41 -21.74
C ALA A 489 1.12 -17.99 -22.99
N ASP A 490 1.97 -17.20 -23.66
CA ASP A 490 2.76 -17.61 -24.84
C ASP A 490 4.01 -18.47 -24.49
N GLY A 491 4.22 -18.77 -23.21
CA GLY A 491 5.37 -19.54 -22.71
C GLY A 491 6.62 -18.71 -22.44
N THR A 492 6.61 -17.41 -22.73
CA THR A 492 7.75 -16.51 -22.49
C THR A 492 7.67 -15.83 -21.12
N MET A 493 8.81 -15.27 -20.69
CA MET A 493 8.90 -14.42 -19.49
C MET A 493 8.91 -12.93 -19.88
N THR A 494 8.39 -12.06 -19.02
CA THR A 494 8.47 -10.60 -19.20
C THR A 494 9.92 -10.13 -19.15
N ALA A 495 10.32 -9.29 -20.11
CA ALA A 495 11.71 -8.85 -20.22
C ALA A 495 12.16 -7.93 -19.08
N ASN A 496 11.21 -7.24 -18.44
CA ASN A 496 11.43 -6.24 -17.41
C ASN A 496 11.30 -6.78 -15.97
N TYR A 497 11.24 -8.10 -15.77
CA TYR A 497 11.18 -8.72 -14.44
C TYR A 497 12.36 -8.28 -13.55
N TYR A 498 13.58 -8.33 -14.10
CA TYR A 498 14.77 -7.94 -13.36
C TYR A 498 14.90 -6.43 -13.19
N ASP A 499 14.41 -5.62 -14.13
CA ASP A 499 14.37 -4.16 -13.98
C ASP A 499 13.56 -3.76 -12.74
N ASN A 500 12.46 -4.48 -12.46
CA ASN A 500 11.65 -4.26 -11.27
C ASN A 500 12.41 -4.63 -9.99
N LEU A 501 13.09 -5.79 -9.99
CA LEU A 501 13.87 -6.27 -8.84
C LEU A 501 15.08 -5.36 -8.55
N GLU A 502 15.78 -4.90 -9.57
CA GLU A 502 16.89 -3.95 -9.44
C GLU A 502 16.40 -2.64 -8.81
N THR A 503 15.25 -2.13 -9.25
CA THR A 503 14.65 -0.90 -8.73
C THR A 503 14.23 -1.05 -7.26
N ILE A 504 13.43 -2.07 -6.95
CA ILE A 504 12.92 -2.30 -5.58
C ILE A 504 14.09 -2.57 -4.62
N ARG A 505 15.02 -3.45 -4.98
CA ARG A 505 16.21 -3.75 -4.16
C ARG A 505 16.97 -2.48 -3.83
N ARG A 506 17.31 -1.68 -4.85
CA ARG A 506 18.15 -0.50 -4.67
C ARG A 506 17.45 0.56 -3.83
N GLN A 507 16.18 0.86 -4.10
CA GLN A 507 15.43 1.85 -3.32
C GLN A 507 15.20 1.38 -1.88
N SER A 508 14.95 0.10 -1.66
CA SER A 508 14.80 -0.47 -0.30
C SER A 508 16.11 -0.37 0.48
N LEU A 509 17.25 -0.73 -0.11
CA LEU A 509 18.57 -0.60 0.53
C LEU A 509 18.93 0.84 0.88
N LEU A 510 18.66 1.79 -0.02
CA LEU A 510 18.94 3.21 0.21
C LEU A 510 18.05 3.83 1.29
N ALA A 511 16.86 3.25 1.50
CA ALA A 511 15.91 3.67 2.52
C ALA A 511 16.04 2.87 3.84
N ASP A 512 16.97 1.91 3.93
CA ASP A 512 17.10 0.96 5.05
C ASP A 512 15.81 0.17 5.32
N LEU A 513 15.19 -0.31 4.25
CA LEU A 513 13.94 -1.08 4.27
C LEU A 513 14.16 -2.50 3.78
N ASP A 514 13.47 -3.43 4.42
CA ASP A 514 13.24 -4.76 3.87
C ASP A 514 12.20 -4.69 2.73
N PHE A 515 12.25 -5.66 1.82
CA PHE A 515 11.21 -5.80 0.79
C PHE A 515 10.64 -7.21 0.70
N TRP A 516 9.35 -7.29 0.39
CA TRP A 516 8.59 -8.51 0.09
C TRP A 516 8.11 -8.47 -1.36
N SER A 517 7.82 -9.64 -1.94
CA SER A 517 7.31 -9.74 -3.30
C SER A 517 6.09 -10.64 -3.38
N TYR A 518 5.06 -10.20 -4.08
CA TYR A 518 4.01 -11.10 -4.53
C TYR A 518 4.51 -11.95 -5.71
N ILE A 519 4.26 -13.26 -5.65
CA ILE A 519 4.70 -14.24 -6.65
C ILE A 519 3.51 -14.88 -7.34
N GLN A 520 3.68 -15.17 -8.64
CA GLN A 520 2.65 -15.79 -9.47
C GLN A 520 2.42 -17.24 -9.04
N SER A 521 1.19 -17.57 -8.64
CA SER A 521 0.71 -18.95 -8.46
C SER A 521 -0.62 -19.23 -9.18
N VAL A 522 -1.03 -18.34 -10.08
CA VAL A 522 -2.28 -18.38 -10.85
C VAL A 522 -2.02 -18.10 -12.33
N GLY A 523 -2.94 -18.52 -13.21
CA GLY A 523 -2.99 -18.13 -14.62
C GLY A 523 -4.14 -17.17 -14.92
N ILE A 524 -4.04 -16.46 -16.04
CA ILE A 524 -5.07 -15.57 -16.58
C ILE A 524 -5.23 -15.91 -18.06
N THR A 525 -6.43 -16.32 -18.47
CA THR A 525 -6.68 -16.76 -19.85
C THR A 525 -6.28 -15.67 -20.84
N GLY A 526 -5.37 -16.00 -21.77
CA GLY A 526 -4.88 -15.08 -22.79
C GLY A 526 -3.77 -14.11 -22.33
N HIS A 527 -3.39 -14.13 -21.05
CA HIS A 527 -2.38 -13.21 -20.49
C HIS A 527 -1.27 -13.95 -19.75
N LEU A 528 -1.58 -14.69 -18.68
CA LEU A 528 -0.62 -15.41 -17.84
C LEU A 528 -0.85 -16.92 -17.90
N ARG A 529 0.23 -17.71 -18.00
CA ARG A 529 0.12 -19.18 -17.91
C ARG A 529 0.01 -19.64 -16.45
N LYS A 530 -0.61 -20.80 -16.20
CA LYS A 530 -0.43 -21.52 -14.92
C LYS A 530 1.08 -21.78 -14.73
N PRO A 531 1.69 -21.32 -13.63
CA PRO A 531 3.10 -21.59 -13.40
C PRO A 531 3.32 -23.08 -13.09
N SER A 532 4.42 -23.64 -13.60
CA SER A 532 4.96 -24.94 -13.19
C SER A 532 5.70 -24.82 -11.86
N GLN A 533 6.11 -25.96 -11.28
CA GLN A 533 6.94 -25.95 -10.08
C GLN A 533 8.29 -25.24 -10.32
N ASN A 534 8.86 -25.35 -11.53
CA ASN A 534 10.13 -24.70 -11.86
C ASN A 534 9.98 -23.18 -11.89
N ASP A 535 8.84 -22.69 -12.37
CA ASP A 535 8.52 -21.25 -12.43
C ASP A 535 8.35 -20.65 -11.04
N MET A 536 7.63 -21.34 -10.16
CA MET A 536 7.49 -20.93 -8.76
C MET A 536 8.84 -20.97 -8.03
N ARG A 537 9.65 -22.01 -8.26
CA ARG A 537 11.01 -22.12 -7.72
C ARG A 537 11.87 -20.95 -8.19
N TYR A 538 11.84 -20.66 -9.49
CA TYR A 538 12.58 -19.56 -10.11
C TYR A 538 12.25 -18.24 -9.43
N GLN A 539 10.97 -17.84 -9.38
CA GLN A 539 10.55 -16.57 -8.77
C GLN A 539 10.97 -16.45 -7.31
N ILE A 540 10.84 -17.54 -6.53
CA ILE A 540 11.23 -17.55 -5.12
C ILE A 540 12.73 -17.31 -5.00
N TYR A 541 13.56 -18.14 -5.63
CA TYR A 541 15.01 -18.03 -5.46
C TYR A 541 15.62 -16.79 -6.10
N THR A 542 15.05 -16.27 -7.21
CA THR A 542 15.49 -14.96 -7.75
C THR A 542 15.16 -13.82 -6.80
N ASN A 543 13.96 -13.79 -6.21
CA ASN A 543 13.63 -12.80 -5.18
C ASN A 543 14.57 -12.90 -3.96
N LEU A 544 14.83 -14.12 -3.47
CA LEU A 544 15.77 -14.36 -2.36
C LEU A 544 17.20 -13.90 -2.69
N ALA A 545 17.68 -14.14 -3.92
CA ALA A 545 19.00 -13.70 -4.37
C ALA A 545 19.11 -12.16 -4.49
N TYR A 546 18.00 -11.47 -4.70
CA TYR A 546 17.96 -10.00 -4.63
C TYR A 546 17.85 -9.46 -3.19
N GLY A 547 17.49 -10.32 -2.23
CA GLY A 547 17.43 -10.00 -0.81
C GLY A 547 16.02 -9.85 -0.25
N ALA A 548 15.02 -10.41 -0.91
CA ALA A 548 13.65 -10.42 -0.40
C ALA A 548 13.59 -11.05 1.01
N LYS A 549 12.77 -10.45 1.87
CA LYS A 549 12.56 -10.87 3.27
C LYS A 549 11.18 -11.48 3.49
N GLY A 550 10.47 -11.76 2.42
CA GLY A 550 9.16 -12.38 2.43
C GLY A 550 8.62 -12.50 1.02
N TYR A 551 7.67 -13.41 0.82
CA TYR A 551 6.89 -13.44 -0.41
C TYR A 551 5.43 -13.82 -0.14
N ILE A 552 4.55 -13.38 -1.02
CA ILE A 552 3.09 -13.56 -0.90
C ILE A 552 2.57 -14.24 -2.17
N TYR A 553 1.82 -15.32 -2.04
CA TYR A 553 1.18 -15.94 -3.20
C TYR A 553 -0.01 -15.11 -3.68
N PHE A 554 0.04 -14.65 -4.93
CA PHE A 554 -1.16 -14.34 -5.70
C PHE A 554 -1.45 -15.55 -6.63
N THR A 555 -2.30 -16.47 -6.20
CA THR A 555 -3.25 -16.34 -5.07
C THR A 555 -3.65 -17.67 -4.41
N TYR A 556 -4.18 -17.60 -3.17
CA TYR A 556 -4.71 -18.74 -2.44
C TYR A 556 -5.95 -19.32 -3.11
N ARG A 557 -7.07 -18.58 -3.15
CA ARG A 557 -8.24 -19.00 -3.95
C ARG A 557 -8.14 -18.43 -5.35
N THR A 558 -8.45 -19.25 -6.35
CA THR A 558 -8.65 -18.79 -7.73
C THR A 558 -9.86 -17.85 -7.76
N PRO A 559 -9.70 -16.56 -8.07
CA PRO A 559 -10.83 -15.63 -8.12
C PRO A 559 -11.79 -16.01 -9.24
N GLY A 560 -13.09 -15.88 -9.00
CA GLY A 560 -14.08 -16.02 -10.07
C GLY A 560 -14.07 -14.79 -10.97
N ILE A 561 -14.40 -14.97 -12.25
CA ILE A 561 -14.51 -13.85 -13.20
C ILE A 561 -15.56 -12.81 -12.75
N GLU A 562 -16.66 -13.26 -12.14
CA GLU A 562 -17.71 -12.39 -11.62
C GLU A 562 -17.22 -11.48 -10.49
N SER A 563 -16.29 -11.97 -9.67
CA SER A 563 -15.73 -11.23 -8.54
C SER A 563 -14.53 -10.35 -8.91
N SER A 564 -13.80 -10.70 -9.97
CA SER A 564 -12.49 -10.09 -10.28
C SER A 564 -12.44 -9.34 -11.60
N GLY A 565 -13.40 -9.56 -12.50
CA GLY A 565 -13.38 -9.01 -13.86
C GLY A 565 -12.39 -9.70 -14.81
N GLU A 566 -11.54 -10.59 -14.31
CA GLU A 566 -10.51 -11.27 -15.08
C GLU A 566 -10.71 -12.80 -15.11
N PRO A 567 -10.36 -13.47 -16.22
CA PRO A 567 -10.54 -14.91 -16.37
C PRO A 567 -9.40 -15.70 -15.70
N PHE A 568 -9.25 -15.55 -14.38
CA PHE A 568 -8.30 -16.31 -13.56
C PHE A 568 -8.59 -17.80 -13.59
N HIS A 569 -7.53 -18.61 -13.59
CA HIS A 569 -7.63 -20.06 -13.52
C HIS A 569 -6.43 -20.68 -12.81
N ASN A 570 -6.62 -21.89 -12.26
CA ASN A 570 -5.53 -22.70 -11.70
C ASN A 570 -4.64 -22.00 -10.65
N GLY A 571 -5.25 -21.25 -9.72
CA GLY A 571 -4.61 -20.81 -8.47
C GLY A 571 -4.28 -21.98 -7.54
N LEU A 572 -3.86 -21.71 -6.29
CA LEU A 572 -3.54 -22.78 -5.33
C LEU A 572 -4.76 -23.64 -5.00
N ILE A 573 -5.90 -22.99 -4.75
CA ILE A 573 -7.21 -23.60 -4.52
C ILE A 573 -8.12 -23.26 -5.70
N LEU A 574 -8.75 -24.28 -6.28
CA LEU A 574 -9.68 -24.15 -7.39
C LEU A 574 -11.04 -23.58 -6.94
N PRO A 575 -11.87 -23.05 -7.85
CA PRO A 575 -13.18 -22.50 -7.50
C PRO A 575 -14.13 -23.48 -6.78
N ASP A 576 -13.96 -24.79 -7.01
CA ASP A 576 -14.72 -25.85 -6.32
C ASP A 576 -14.21 -26.18 -4.91
N GLY A 577 -13.16 -25.48 -4.45
CA GLY A 577 -12.55 -25.64 -3.13
C GLY A 577 -11.51 -26.75 -3.04
N THR A 578 -11.22 -27.48 -4.13
CA THR A 578 -10.17 -28.51 -4.18
C THR A 578 -8.78 -27.90 -4.42
N THR A 579 -7.73 -28.62 -4.05
CA THR A 579 -6.34 -28.20 -4.29
C THR A 579 -5.92 -28.45 -5.74
N ASN A 580 -5.18 -27.51 -6.32
CA ASN A 580 -4.47 -27.67 -7.60
C ASN A 580 -3.02 -28.14 -7.36
N ASP A 581 -2.31 -28.59 -8.40
CA ASP A 581 -0.89 -29.01 -8.27
C ASP A 581 0.01 -27.89 -7.70
N THR A 582 -0.31 -26.62 -8.00
CA THR A 582 0.44 -25.45 -7.51
C THR A 582 0.44 -25.37 -5.97
N TYR A 583 -0.58 -25.91 -5.29
CA TYR A 583 -0.58 -26.05 -3.83
C TYR A 583 0.50 -27.03 -3.35
N GLY A 584 0.67 -28.17 -4.03
CA GLY A 584 1.74 -29.13 -3.73
C GLY A 584 3.13 -28.57 -4.02
N TYR A 585 3.25 -27.77 -5.10
CA TYR A 585 4.49 -27.05 -5.41
C TYR A 585 4.84 -26.06 -4.31
N ALA A 586 3.89 -25.23 -3.89
CA ALA A 586 4.07 -24.26 -2.81
C ALA A 586 4.45 -24.97 -1.50
N THR A 587 3.73 -26.03 -1.11
CA THR A 587 4.04 -26.82 0.09
C THR A 587 5.50 -27.26 0.14
N THR A 588 6.01 -27.79 -0.98
CA THR A 588 7.39 -28.27 -1.10
C THR A 588 8.39 -27.11 -1.02
N LEU A 589 8.16 -26.05 -1.79
CA LEU A 589 9.09 -24.92 -1.89
C LEU A 589 9.14 -24.10 -0.60
N ASN A 590 8.01 -23.89 0.05
CA ASN A 590 7.92 -23.20 1.34
C ASN A 590 8.69 -23.94 2.43
N ALA A 591 8.62 -25.28 2.45
CA ALA A 591 9.39 -26.09 3.41
C ALA A 591 10.91 -25.86 3.26
N GLU A 592 11.40 -25.71 2.02
CA GLU A 592 12.81 -25.35 1.76
C GLU A 592 13.15 -23.97 2.31
N VAL A 593 12.32 -22.97 2.00
CA VAL A 593 12.57 -21.57 2.42
C VAL A 593 12.52 -21.43 3.94
N LEU A 594 11.60 -22.09 4.64
CA LEU A 594 11.54 -22.05 6.09
C LEU A 594 12.82 -22.58 6.76
N LYS A 595 13.58 -23.47 6.11
CA LYS A 595 14.90 -23.90 6.59
C LYS A 595 15.98 -22.86 6.34
N LEU A 596 15.92 -22.14 5.23
CA LEU A 596 16.87 -21.06 4.90
C LEU A 596 16.59 -19.77 5.70
N GLY A 597 15.33 -19.55 6.05
CA GLY A 597 14.77 -18.34 6.66
C GLY A 597 15.59 -17.74 7.80
N PRO A 598 15.94 -18.52 8.84
CA PRO A 598 16.71 -18.00 9.98
C PRO A 598 18.06 -17.37 9.57
N THR A 599 18.71 -17.90 8.52
CA THR A 599 19.93 -17.28 8.00
C THR A 599 19.58 -16.07 7.15
N LEU A 600 18.66 -16.22 6.19
CA LEU A 600 18.29 -15.16 5.22
C LEU A 600 17.82 -13.87 5.88
N LEU A 601 17.04 -13.96 6.97
CA LEU A 601 16.57 -12.79 7.70
C LEU A 601 17.72 -11.93 8.24
N GLY A 602 18.85 -12.53 8.63
CA GLY A 602 20.03 -11.83 9.13
C GLY A 602 21.02 -11.34 8.06
N LEU A 603 20.73 -11.54 6.76
CA LEU A 603 21.62 -11.16 5.66
C LEU A 603 21.24 -9.82 5.01
N GLN A 604 22.19 -8.91 4.85
CA GLN A 604 22.04 -7.68 4.08
C GLN A 604 22.55 -7.87 2.65
N SER A 605 21.74 -7.53 1.65
CA SER A 605 22.14 -7.58 0.24
C SER A 605 23.22 -6.54 -0.06
N GLN A 606 24.32 -6.97 -0.66
CA GLN A 606 25.47 -6.13 -1.02
C GLN A 606 25.53 -5.88 -2.52
N ALA A 607 25.41 -6.94 -3.32
CA ALA A 607 25.37 -6.85 -4.78
C ALA A 607 24.58 -8.02 -5.38
N VAL A 608 24.08 -7.83 -6.60
CA VAL A 608 23.51 -8.90 -7.42
C VAL A 608 24.19 -8.86 -8.78
N TYR A 609 24.66 -10.01 -9.24
CA TYR A 609 25.29 -10.15 -10.53
C TYR A 609 24.63 -11.25 -11.35
N HIS A 610 24.78 -11.17 -12.66
CA HIS A 610 24.31 -12.17 -13.60
C HIS A 610 25.46 -12.70 -14.44
N SER A 611 25.34 -13.97 -14.84
CA SER A 611 26.23 -14.65 -15.78
C SER A 611 25.43 -15.20 -16.97
N GLY A 612 26.13 -15.48 -18.06
CA GLY A 612 25.55 -15.82 -19.36
C GLY A 612 25.02 -14.60 -20.09
N ALA A 613 23.96 -14.76 -20.89
CA ALA A 613 23.31 -13.64 -21.58
C ALA A 613 22.57 -12.75 -20.58
N LEU A 614 23.02 -11.52 -20.36
CA LEU A 614 22.50 -10.64 -19.31
C LEU A 614 21.08 -10.15 -19.64
N PRO A 615 20.13 -10.22 -18.70
CA PRO A 615 18.90 -9.44 -18.77
C PRO A 615 19.19 -7.93 -18.85
N ALA A 616 18.24 -7.17 -19.38
CA ALA A 616 18.32 -5.72 -19.37
C ALA A 616 18.54 -5.18 -17.94
N THR A 617 19.22 -4.04 -17.83
CA THR A 617 19.55 -3.31 -16.58
C THR A 617 20.36 -4.05 -15.51
N THR A 618 20.58 -5.37 -15.66
CA THR A 618 21.36 -6.17 -14.71
C THR A 618 22.87 -5.99 -14.90
N SER A 619 23.63 -6.27 -13.84
CA SER A 619 25.09 -6.17 -13.83
C SER A 619 25.77 -7.52 -14.06
N ALA A 620 26.81 -7.54 -14.90
CA ALA A 620 27.69 -8.71 -15.05
C ALA A 620 28.55 -8.93 -13.78
N VAL A 621 29.06 -10.15 -13.60
CA VAL A 621 30.05 -10.43 -12.54
C VAL A 621 31.35 -9.65 -12.81
N PRO A 622 31.79 -8.74 -11.92
CA PRO A 622 33.05 -8.01 -12.11
C PRO A 622 34.24 -8.98 -12.03
N SER A 623 35.27 -8.76 -12.84
CA SER A 623 36.47 -9.62 -12.87
C SER A 623 37.20 -9.72 -11.52
N GLY A 624 37.11 -8.69 -10.68
CA GLY A 624 37.69 -8.66 -9.34
C GLY A 624 36.82 -9.27 -8.24
N PHE A 625 35.59 -9.71 -8.54
CA PHE A 625 34.71 -10.31 -7.54
C PHE A 625 35.23 -11.68 -7.09
N PHE A 626 35.08 -12.04 -5.81
CA PHE A 626 35.74 -13.24 -5.27
C PHE A 626 35.05 -14.56 -5.67
N TRP A 627 33.87 -14.51 -6.28
CA TRP A 627 33.09 -15.68 -6.71
C TRP A 627 32.91 -15.63 -8.24
N GLN A 628 33.87 -16.18 -8.98
CA GLN A 628 33.91 -16.08 -10.44
C GLN A 628 33.25 -17.29 -11.11
N PRO A 629 32.28 -17.12 -12.01
CA PRO A 629 31.75 -18.23 -12.80
C PRO A 629 32.85 -18.81 -13.71
N SER A 630 33.06 -20.12 -13.66
CA SER A 630 34.06 -20.80 -14.51
C SER A 630 33.61 -20.89 -15.98
N THR A 631 32.31 -20.79 -16.24
CA THR A 631 31.70 -20.73 -17.58
C THR A 631 30.52 -19.76 -17.58
N ALA A 632 30.22 -19.16 -18.73
CA ALA A 632 29.15 -18.18 -18.89
C ALA A 632 27.75 -18.83 -18.98
N LEU A 633 27.38 -19.64 -17.98
CA LEU A 633 26.05 -20.22 -17.86
C LEU A 633 25.06 -19.24 -17.20
N PRO A 634 23.75 -19.31 -17.56
CA PRO A 634 22.73 -18.40 -17.05
C PRO A 634 22.52 -18.59 -15.54
N SER A 635 22.98 -17.64 -14.74
CA SER A 635 22.81 -17.67 -13.29
C SER A 635 22.66 -16.26 -12.71
N VAL A 636 22.00 -16.20 -11.55
CA VAL A 636 21.97 -15.02 -10.66
C VAL A 636 22.88 -15.30 -9.47
N ILE A 637 23.68 -14.32 -9.08
CA ILE A 637 24.65 -14.41 -7.98
C ILE A 637 24.35 -13.25 -7.03
N GLY A 638 23.61 -13.52 -5.96
CA GLY A 638 23.33 -12.57 -4.88
C GLY A 638 24.44 -12.64 -3.84
N TYR A 639 25.11 -11.51 -3.57
CA TYR A 639 26.14 -11.37 -2.55
C TYR A 639 25.58 -10.67 -1.32
N PHE A 640 25.81 -11.24 -0.15
CA PHE A 640 25.31 -10.76 1.13
C PHE A 640 26.39 -10.74 2.20
N THR A 641 26.14 -9.96 3.25
CA THR A 641 26.85 -10.05 4.53
C THR A 641 25.86 -10.18 5.67
N ASN A 642 26.25 -10.84 6.76
CA ASN A 642 25.48 -10.79 8.01
C ASN A 642 25.97 -9.63 8.91
N GLY A 643 25.36 -9.47 10.08
CA GLY A 643 25.75 -8.43 11.06
C GLY A 643 27.19 -8.52 11.59
N SER A 644 27.89 -9.66 11.44
CA SER A 644 29.31 -9.79 11.78
C SER A 644 30.25 -9.52 10.59
N GLY A 645 29.70 -9.14 9.43
CA GLY A 645 30.45 -8.97 8.19
C GLY A 645 30.84 -10.29 7.48
N ARG A 646 30.35 -11.45 7.94
CA ARG A 646 30.61 -12.73 7.28
C ARG A 646 29.88 -12.74 5.93
N LYS A 647 30.59 -13.17 4.88
CA LYS A 647 30.10 -13.17 3.51
C LYS A 647 29.26 -14.41 3.20
N TYR A 648 28.20 -14.21 2.43
CA TYR A 648 27.31 -15.25 1.91
C TYR A 648 27.04 -15.01 0.42
N VAL A 649 26.83 -16.08 -0.35
CA VAL A 649 26.50 -16.00 -1.78
C VAL A 649 25.34 -16.92 -2.09
N MET A 650 24.23 -16.38 -2.59
CA MET A 650 23.16 -17.18 -3.19
C MET A 650 23.40 -17.29 -4.70
N VAL A 651 23.53 -18.52 -5.20
CA VAL A 651 23.59 -18.79 -6.64
C VAL A 651 22.26 -19.39 -7.08
N VAL A 652 21.66 -18.86 -8.14
CA VAL A 652 20.40 -19.34 -8.72
C VAL A 652 20.61 -19.75 -10.17
N ASN A 653 20.10 -20.91 -10.56
CA ASN A 653 20.02 -21.31 -11.97
C ASN A 653 18.90 -20.53 -12.67
N ARG A 654 19.28 -19.66 -13.61
CA ARG A 654 18.34 -18.83 -14.38
C ARG A 654 17.80 -19.54 -15.63
N ASP A 655 18.17 -20.79 -15.86
CA ASP A 655 17.52 -21.63 -16.86
C ASP A 655 16.20 -22.19 -16.30
N GLU A 656 15.08 -21.76 -16.86
CA GLU A 656 13.72 -22.15 -16.42
C GLU A 656 13.37 -23.59 -16.79
N ALA A 657 14.07 -24.18 -17.75
CA ALA A 657 13.74 -25.49 -18.32
C ALA A 657 14.74 -26.59 -17.93
N ASN A 658 16.03 -26.26 -17.78
CA ASN A 658 17.09 -27.26 -17.68
C ASN A 658 17.86 -27.20 -16.37
N SER A 659 18.15 -28.38 -15.81
CA SER A 659 19.14 -28.50 -14.76
C SER A 659 20.51 -28.11 -15.29
N ARG A 660 21.29 -27.39 -14.48
CA ARG A 660 22.63 -26.92 -14.84
C ARG A 660 23.63 -27.29 -13.75
N THR A 661 24.81 -27.76 -14.15
CA THR A 661 25.97 -27.81 -13.25
C THR A 661 26.70 -26.49 -13.36
N LEU A 662 26.62 -25.68 -12.31
CA LEU A 662 27.29 -24.39 -12.23
C LEU A 662 28.59 -24.56 -11.46
N SER A 663 29.69 -24.05 -12.03
CA SER A 663 31.01 -24.12 -11.41
C SER A 663 31.59 -22.72 -11.24
N PHE A 664 32.28 -22.51 -10.13
CA PHE A 664 32.86 -21.23 -9.76
C PHE A 664 34.30 -21.41 -9.28
N THR A 665 35.12 -20.42 -9.56
CA THR A 665 36.48 -20.28 -9.04
C THR A 665 36.51 -19.14 -8.04
N LEU A 666 37.09 -19.39 -6.87
CA LEU A 666 37.30 -18.41 -5.81
C LEU A 666 38.80 -18.11 -5.72
N PRO A 667 39.30 -17.02 -6.35
CA PRO A 667 40.74 -16.75 -6.42
C PRO A 667 41.42 -16.63 -5.06
N GLY A 668 40.70 -16.14 -4.05
CA GLY A 668 41.19 -16.00 -2.68
C GLY A 668 41.35 -17.32 -1.93
N LYS A 669 40.90 -18.45 -2.51
CA LYS A 669 40.99 -19.81 -1.95
C LYS A 669 40.67 -19.85 -0.44
N PRO A 670 39.46 -19.45 -0.02
CA PRO A 670 39.06 -19.56 1.38
C PRO A 670 39.30 -20.98 1.92
N ALA A 671 39.55 -21.10 3.22
CA ALA A 671 39.84 -22.40 3.84
C ALA A 671 38.69 -23.41 3.68
N SER A 672 37.45 -22.93 3.60
CA SER A 672 36.26 -23.74 3.39
C SER A 672 35.17 -22.94 2.67
N VAL A 673 34.18 -23.61 2.11
CA VAL A 673 32.89 -23.02 1.71
C VAL A 673 31.81 -24.02 2.12
N THR A 674 30.83 -23.56 2.89
CA THR A 674 29.68 -24.36 3.33
C THR A 674 28.42 -23.94 2.59
N GLU A 675 27.42 -24.83 2.52
CA GLU A 675 26.08 -24.52 2.02
C GLU A 675 25.11 -24.52 3.21
N VAL A 676 24.25 -23.51 3.31
CA VAL A 676 23.11 -23.54 4.23
C VAL A 676 22.07 -24.48 3.65
N SER A 677 21.91 -25.65 4.26
CA SER A 677 21.06 -26.71 3.75
C SER A 677 19.59 -26.29 3.79
N LYS A 678 18.92 -26.30 2.64
CA LYS A 678 17.47 -26.11 2.56
C LYS A 678 16.64 -27.27 3.14
N SER A 679 17.26 -28.35 3.58
CA SER A 679 16.59 -29.46 4.28
C SER A 679 16.68 -29.33 5.80
N THR A 680 17.77 -28.77 6.32
CA THR A 680 18.06 -28.76 7.77
C THR A 680 18.21 -27.37 8.37
N GLY A 681 18.51 -26.36 7.55
CA GLY A 681 18.89 -25.00 7.97
C GLY A 681 20.32 -24.90 8.50
N LEU A 682 21.05 -26.02 8.62
CA LEU A 682 22.43 -26.06 9.08
C LEU A 682 23.41 -25.90 7.93
N GLU A 683 24.60 -25.39 8.24
CA GLU A 683 25.71 -25.38 7.30
C GLU A 683 26.28 -26.79 7.09
N ILE A 684 26.35 -27.22 5.84
CA ILE A 684 26.89 -28.51 5.43
C ILE A 684 28.09 -28.33 4.49
N GLY A 685 28.89 -29.39 4.36
CA GLY A 685 30.03 -29.40 3.44
C GLY A 685 29.58 -29.29 1.97
N THR A 686 30.47 -28.74 1.14
CA THR A 686 30.25 -28.59 -0.31
C THR A 686 31.31 -29.37 -1.10
N SER A 687 31.21 -29.32 -2.43
CA SER A 687 32.23 -29.82 -3.35
C SER A 687 33.47 -28.90 -3.46
N TYR A 688 33.52 -27.82 -2.69
CA TYR A 688 34.61 -26.85 -2.76
C TYR A 688 35.97 -27.49 -2.44
N ASN A 689 36.93 -27.27 -3.34
CA ASN A 689 38.31 -27.73 -3.19
C ASN A 689 39.20 -26.53 -2.83
N ALA A 690 39.68 -26.48 -1.58
CA ALA A 690 40.52 -25.39 -1.09
C ALA A 690 41.89 -25.26 -1.79
N ALA A 691 42.42 -26.34 -2.38
CA ALA A 691 43.69 -26.29 -3.10
C ALA A 691 43.55 -25.57 -4.46
N THR A 692 42.44 -25.81 -5.16
CA THR A 692 42.17 -25.21 -6.47
C THR A 692 41.34 -23.93 -6.39
N GLY A 693 40.56 -23.74 -5.32
CA GLY A 693 39.57 -22.68 -5.17
C GLY A 693 38.28 -22.94 -5.95
N VAL A 694 38.04 -24.17 -6.42
CA VAL A 694 36.90 -24.48 -7.30
C VAL A 694 35.75 -25.10 -6.51
N ILE A 695 34.53 -24.65 -6.76
CA ILE A 695 33.28 -25.28 -6.31
C ILE A 695 32.39 -25.58 -7.51
N SER A 696 31.66 -26.70 -7.48
CA SER A 696 30.73 -27.09 -8.54
C SER A 696 29.51 -27.79 -7.97
N ALA A 697 28.31 -27.38 -8.37
CA ALA A 697 27.08 -28.01 -7.91
C ALA A 697 26.06 -28.12 -9.05
N SER A 698 25.24 -29.16 -9.01
CA SER A 698 24.05 -29.27 -9.86
C SER A 698 22.90 -28.48 -9.25
N PHE A 699 22.16 -27.79 -10.11
CA PHE A 699 21.00 -26.99 -9.81
C PHE A 699 19.84 -27.46 -10.70
N ALA A 700 18.66 -27.70 -10.12
CA ALA A 700 17.43 -27.86 -10.87
C ALA A 700 17.02 -26.53 -11.55
N PRO A 701 16.07 -26.53 -12.50
CA PRO A 701 15.60 -25.29 -13.11
C PRO A 701 15.02 -24.34 -12.05
N GLY A 702 15.49 -23.09 -12.03
CA GLY A 702 15.12 -22.08 -11.03
C GLY A 702 15.64 -22.30 -9.61
N GLU A 703 16.42 -23.37 -9.33
CA GLU A 703 16.91 -23.65 -7.98
C GLU A 703 17.99 -22.66 -7.54
N GLY A 704 17.95 -22.25 -6.26
CA GLY A 704 19.02 -21.52 -5.61
C GLY A 704 19.69 -22.30 -4.48
N LYS A 705 20.97 -22.00 -4.25
CA LYS A 705 21.77 -22.51 -3.11
C LYS A 705 22.49 -21.36 -2.43
N LEU A 706 22.44 -21.35 -1.10
CA LEU A 706 23.06 -20.31 -0.26
C LEU A 706 24.38 -20.84 0.31
N TYR A 707 25.48 -20.21 -0.05
CA TYR A 707 26.82 -20.54 0.42
C TYR A 707 27.30 -19.55 1.48
N ALA A 708 28.06 -20.04 2.45
CA ALA A 708 28.70 -19.24 3.48
C ALA A 708 30.22 -19.36 3.40
N LEU A 709 30.90 -18.21 3.48
CA LEU A 709 32.36 -18.11 3.49
C LEU A 709 32.86 -18.14 4.94
N PRO A 710 34.12 -18.52 5.22
CA PRO A 710 34.65 -18.49 6.58
C PRO A 710 34.69 -17.06 7.12
N ALA A 711 34.53 -16.90 8.43
CA ALA A 711 34.62 -15.59 9.06
C ALA A 711 35.98 -14.94 8.78
N GLY A 712 35.99 -13.66 8.43
CA GLY A 712 37.21 -12.90 8.12
C GLY A 712 37.73 -13.01 6.68
N PHE A 713 37.08 -13.78 5.80
CA PHE A 713 37.34 -13.76 4.36
C PHE A 713 36.63 -12.58 3.69
#